data_AF-A0A0M0LNP1-F1
#
_entry.id   AF-A0A0M0LNP1-F1
#
_cell.length_a   1.000
_cell.length_b   1.000
_cell.length_c   1.000
_cell.angle_alpha   90.00
_cell.angle_beta   90.00
_cell.angle_gamma   90.00
#
_symmetry.space_group_name_H-M   'P 1'
#
loop_
_entity.id
_entity.type
_entity.pdbx_description
1 polymer ?
#
loop_
_entity_poly.entity_id
_entity_poly.type
_entity_poly.pdbx_seq_one_letter_code
_entity_poly.pdbx_strand_id
1 'polypeptide(L)'
;MNLRSKASSKGKILLTIPKGKSVSYISKTGSWYKVKFGKEIGYVSTSYIKVTTKTTAISTFTATNYQTKEKVNLRSSNSTKGKVLLSIPKGKTVKATAKSGAWYKVTYGGKTGWVSSSYVKEYDAYKETETTYFLIKKTASLRITPSTKKAEVYSIPTNNIFTSTQSVINSEGETWYRISYKGKNYFVQSTVVSKVTPTQVTSTDYKANSSTSLFAEAGVSHTILTSIPKGAKVTSTDRVGNWYKVTYEGNTGYIDSTKFSVDTPIVDTAPDDTDEDIPTLPDGSSISQMTIYNIEDLKLLKSNSTSSDLLKVIPANTKLTTTYKASNGWYQVSYEGFTGFVSGSSLIDETTKVRIASLESNPNSYLFMDLRTKSSVKADQINTYIASKTIGKTSILTGKGQEIINAADKYGVNALYFAAHAIHESGFGVSDISLGRNNLFGFGAYDITPFIGAVKFDSIDNNLEFIAQSMKATYLNPANWKYNSGAYLGYSVKNVNGARIDSLSKGMNFYYASDTNWGNAIANHMNGILAYAKEGAISIVPNTVVPSAPKYPELKDVFPTGTLAIANSSLNVFSEKGSTNSVAATIPKGESFNLLEKHNDYWLTVSYKGKKYYTNVVSFSAYNKHFTVKNLARVNTSSANGIALNVRSEGIASSSKVGELANYQFVELEIDEDNKPIMSGTWYKVKLPNGKQGYVSGTYLVRELNK
;
A
#
# COMPACT_ATOMS: atom_id res chain seq x y z
N MET A 1 11.16 -49.85 -13.21
CA MET A 1 10.52 -50.97 -12.50
C MET A 1 9.12 -51.18 -13.04
N ASN A 2 8.67 -52.40 -13.22
CA ASN A 2 7.34 -52.67 -13.80
C ASN A 2 6.25 -52.62 -12.74
N LEU A 3 5.18 -51.86 -13.01
CA LEU A 3 3.93 -51.91 -12.26
C LEU A 3 3.07 -53.03 -12.86
N ARG A 4 2.71 -54.04 -12.07
CA ARG A 4 1.99 -55.23 -12.54
C ARG A 4 0.57 -55.29 -12.01
N SER A 5 -0.31 -55.94 -12.76
CA SER A 5 -1.73 -56.14 -12.40
C SER A 5 -1.94 -57.05 -11.19
N LYS A 6 -0.98 -57.93 -10.87
CA LYS A 6 -1.03 -58.90 -9.75
C LYS A 6 0.30 -58.92 -9.01
N ALA A 7 0.30 -59.37 -7.75
CA ALA A 7 1.49 -59.57 -6.90
C ALA A 7 2.33 -60.78 -7.35
N SER A 8 2.79 -60.78 -8.60
CA SER A 8 3.53 -61.89 -9.23
C SER A 8 4.36 -61.38 -10.41
N SER A 9 5.51 -62.01 -10.65
CA SER A 9 6.35 -61.74 -11.83
C SER A 9 5.67 -62.11 -13.15
N LYS A 10 4.65 -62.98 -13.10
CA LYS A 10 3.82 -63.37 -14.25
C LYS A 10 2.63 -62.41 -14.49
N GLY A 11 2.38 -61.43 -13.63
CA GLY A 11 1.29 -60.47 -13.81
C GLY A 11 1.54 -59.53 -15.00
N LYS A 12 0.49 -59.22 -15.78
CA LYS A 12 0.55 -58.27 -16.90
C LYS A 12 1.17 -56.94 -16.44
N ILE A 13 2.14 -56.44 -17.21
CA ILE A 13 2.75 -55.13 -17.00
C ILE A 13 1.71 -54.07 -17.39
N LEU A 14 1.32 -53.22 -16.43
CA LEU A 14 0.43 -52.09 -16.66
C LEU A 14 1.22 -50.91 -17.25
N LEU A 15 2.38 -50.62 -16.65
CA LEU A 15 3.34 -49.61 -17.12
C LEU A 15 4.71 -49.83 -16.48
N THR A 16 5.69 -49.04 -16.92
CA THR A 16 7.03 -48.98 -16.32
C THR A 16 7.22 -47.66 -15.57
N ILE A 17 7.62 -47.76 -14.30
CA ILE A 17 7.94 -46.63 -13.43
C ILE A 17 9.44 -46.28 -13.61
N PRO A 18 9.79 -45.05 -14.02
CA PRO A 18 11.18 -44.62 -14.17
C PRO A 18 11.95 -44.62 -12.84
N LYS A 19 13.27 -44.86 -12.90
CA LYS A 19 14.16 -44.84 -11.72
C LYS A 19 14.11 -43.47 -11.04
N GLY A 20 14.05 -43.46 -9.70
CA GLY A 20 13.99 -42.24 -8.89
C GLY A 20 12.59 -41.62 -8.74
N LYS A 21 11.57 -42.13 -9.42
CA LYS A 21 10.19 -41.66 -9.24
C LYS A 21 9.55 -42.27 -7.99
N SER A 22 8.73 -41.47 -7.31
CA SER A 22 8.00 -41.88 -6.11
C SER A 22 6.64 -42.51 -6.45
N VAL A 23 6.19 -43.45 -5.60
CA VAL A 23 4.88 -44.10 -5.70
C VAL A 23 4.12 -43.95 -4.38
N SER A 24 2.80 -43.95 -4.42
CA SER A 24 1.98 -43.95 -3.20
C SER A 24 1.75 -45.37 -2.72
N TYR A 25 2.17 -45.70 -1.50
CA TYR A 25 1.95 -47.02 -0.89
C TYR A 25 0.48 -47.22 -0.53
N ILE A 26 -0.06 -48.40 -0.83
CA ILE A 26 -1.43 -48.81 -0.47
C ILE A 26 -1.38 -49.97 0.52
N SER A 27 -0.70 -51.08 0.16
CA SER A 27 -0.61 -52.27 1.01
C SER A 27 0.59 -53.15 0.63
N LYS A 28 0.88 -54.17 1.43
CA LYS A 28 1.94 -55.16 1.17
C LYS A 28 1.32 -56.56 1.11
N THR A 29 1.75 -57.37 0.14
CA THR A 29 1.38 -58.78 0.01
C THR A 29 2.63 -59.57 -0.37
N GLY A 30 3.16 -60.35 0.57
CA GLY A 30 4.45 -61.04 0.40
C GLY A 30 5.58 -60.06 0.02
N SER A 31 6.33 -60.39 -1.03
CA SER A 31 7.42 -59.58 -1.59
C SER A 31 6.95 -58.50 -2.58
N TRP A 32 5.68 -58.10 -2.52
CA TRP A 32 5.10 -57.08 -3.39
C TRP A 32 4.43 -55.95 -2.59
N TYR A 33 4.60 -54.72 -3.06
CA TYR A 33 3.84 -53.56 -2.63
C TYR A 33 2.73 -53.25 -3.62
N LYS A 34 1.50 -53.11 -3.14
CA LYS A 34 0.43 -52.47 -3.89
C LYS A 34 0.63 -50.96 -3.80
N VAL A 35 0.71 -50.29 -4.94
CA VAL A 35 1.04 -48.88 -5.04
C VAL A 35 0.20 -48.19 -6.11
N LYS A 36 0.06 -46.87 -6.00
CA LYS A 36 -0.51 -46.00 -7.04
C LYS A 36 0.60 -45.18 -7.70
N PHE A 37 0.62 -45.15 -9.03
CA PHE A 37 1.51 -44.31 -9.83
C PHE A 37 0.72 -43.68 -10.99
N GLY A 38 0.57 -42.35 -10.96
CA GLY A 38 -0.35 -41.65 -11.86
C GLY A 38 -1.81 -42.06 -11.58
N LYS A 39 -2.53 -42.46 -12.63
CA LYS A 39 -3.91 -42.97 -12.53
C LYS A 39 -3.98 -44.48 -12.24
N GLU A 40 -2.87 -45.20 -12.40
CA GLU A 40 -2.82 -46.67 -12.30
C GLU A 40 -2.57 -47.16 -10.87
N ILE A 41 -3.23 -48.26 -10.51
CA ILE A 41 -3.01 -49.00 -9.26
C ILE A 41 -2.54 -50.41 -9.61
N GLY A 42 -1.40 -50.81 -9.04
CA GLY A 42 -0.83 -52.14 -9.31
C GLY A 42 0.18 -52.55 -8.26
N TYR A 43 0.94 -53.60 -8.56
CA TYR A 43 1.91 -54.22 -7.69
C TYR A 43 3.34 -54.04 -8.22
N VAL A 44 4.25 -53.70 -7.32
CA VAL A 44 5.68 -53.57 -7.59
C VAL A 44 6.47 -54.43 -6.61
N SER A 45 7.59 -55.00 -7.04
CA SER A 45 8.43 -55.81 -6.14
C SER A 45 9.06 -54.93 -5.06
N THR A 46 9.10 -55.43 -3.83
CA THR A 46 9.69 -54.73 -2.68
C THR A 46 11.19 -54.47 -2.88
N SER A 47 11.88 -55.29 -3.67
CA SER A 47 13.32 -55.19 -3.94
C SER A 47 13.74 -53.92 -4.70
N TYR A 48 12.80 -53.22 -5.33
CA TYR A 48 13.07 -52.04 -6.16
C TYR A 48 12.46 -50.75 -5.58
N ILE A 49 11.90 -50.81 -4.36
CA ILE A 49 11.31 -49.67 -3.67
C ILE A 49 12.11 -49.37 -2.40
N LYS A 50 12.67 -48.16 -2.32
CA LYS A 50 13.20 -47.60 -1.07
C LYS A 50 12.04 -46.96 -0.30
N VAL A 51 11.71 -47.50 0.87
CA VAL A 51 10.67 -46.93 1.74
C VAL A 51 11.24 -45.70 2.45
N THR A 52 10.68 -44.53 2.14
CA THR A 52 10.89 -43.30 2.91
C THR A 52 9.65 -43.06 3.75
N THR A 53 9.75 -43.27 5.07
CA THR A 53 8.69 -42.89 6.01
C THR A 53 8.56 -41.37 5.99
N LYS A 54 7.47 -40.86 5.41
CA LYS A 54 7.15 -39.44 5.44
C LYS A 54 6.81 -39.06 6.88
N THR A 55 7.81 -38.64 7.65
CA THR A 55 7.58 -37.98 8.94
C THR A 55 6.75 -36.73 8.64
N THR A 56 5.58 -36.64 9.28
CA THR A 56 4.76 -35.44 9.11
C THR A 56 5.50 -34.31 9.79
N ALA A 57 5.98 -33.36 8.99
CA ALA A 57 6.73 -32.22 9.48
C ALA A 57 5.98 -31.58 10.66
N ILE A 58 6.71 -31.35 11.75
CA ILE A 58 6.19 -30.60 12.89
C ILE A 58 6.25 -29.13 12.50
N SER A 59 5.09 -28.50 12.39
CA SER A 59 4.96 -27.06 12.15
C SER A 59 4.66 -26.39 13.48
N THR A 60 5.55 -25.50 13.93
CA THR A 60 5.31 -24.64 15.09
C THR A 60 4.43 -23.46 14.68
N PHE A 61 3.57 -23.00 15.59
CA PHE A 61 2.73 -21.82 15.38
C PHE A 61 2.58 -21.05 16.70
N THR A 62 2.11 -19.80 16.63
CA THR A 62 1.87 -18.95 17.80
C THR A 62 1.03 -19.68 18.82
N ALA A 63 1.45 -19.64 20.09
CA ALA A 63 0.81 -20.41 21.14
C ALA A 63 -0.69 -20.08 21.22
N THR A 64 -1.54 -21.06 20.90
CA THR A 64 -2.99 -20.88 20.78
C THR A 64 -3.70 -21.68 21.87
N ASN A 65 -4.66 -21.07 22.55
CA ASN A 65 -5.52 -21.70 23.54
C ASN A 65 -6.64 -22.48 22.84
N TYR A 66 -6.77 -23.74 23.25
CA TYR A 66 -7.78 -24.65 22.79
C TYR A 66 -8.56 -25.20 23.98
N GLN A 67 -9.86 -25.41 23.82
CA GLN A 67 -10.70 -26.12 24.78
C GLN A 67 -11.01 -27.52 24.28
N THR A 68 -10.92 -28.50 25.18
CA THR A 68 -11.30 -29.88 24.94
C THR A 68 -12.82 -30.02 24.75
N LYS A 69 -13.23 -30.63 23.64
CA LYS A 69 -14.64 -30.88 23.32
C LYS A 69 -15.20 -32.08 24.08
N GLU A 70 -14.33 -33.04 24.38
CA GLU A 70 -14.59 -34.28 25.11
C GLU A 70 -13.34 -34.64 25.93
N LYS A 71 -13.43 -35.68 26.76
CA LYS A 71 -12.24 -36.26 27.41
C LYS A 71 -11.24 -36.71 26.34
N VAL A 72 -10.01 -36.22 26.39
CA VAL A 72 -8.96 -36.51 25.38
C VAL A 72 -7.67 -36.99 26.03
N ASN A 73 -7.01 -37.98 25.41
CA ASN A 73 -5.73 -38.48 25.90
C ASN A 73 -4.56 -37.61 25.41
N LEU A 74 -3.70 -37.19 26.33
CA LEU A 74 -2.40 -36.60 26.03
C LEU A 74 -1.41 -37.75 25.78
N ARG A 75 -0.82 -37.82 24.60
CA ARG A 75 0.06 -38.93 24.19
C ARG A 75 1.52 -38.51 24.03
N SER A 76 2.45 -39.44 24.19
CA SER A 76 3.89 -39.16 24.03
C SER A 76 4.30 -38.87 22.57
N SER A 77 3.53 -39.33 21.59
CA SER A 77 3.76 -39.09 20.16
C SER A 77 2.46 -38.69 19.44
N ASN A 78 2.60 -38.12 18.23
CA ASN A 78 1.52 -37.70 17.33
C ASN A 78 0.79 -38.89 16.66
N SER A 79 0.46 -39.92 17.44
CA SER A 79 -0.12 -41.18 16.98
C SER A 79 -1.04 -41.78 18.04
N THR A 80 -2.11 -42.47 17.60
CA THR A 80 -2.99 -43.24 18.49
C THR A 80 -2.27 -44.40 19.17
N LYS A 81 -1.12 -44.83 18.62
CA LYS A 81 -0.23 -45.85 19.22
C LYS A 81 0.72 -45.29 20.28
N GLY A 82 0.82 -43.96 20.42
CA GLY A 82 1.67 -43.33 21.43
C GLY A 82 1.17 -43.60 22.86
N LYS A 83 2.10 -43.76 23.81
CA LYS A 83 1.81 -43.98 25.24
C LYS A 83 0.93 -42.84 25.76
N VAL A 84 -0.14 -43.17 26.49
CA VAL A 84 -0.98 -42.18 27.17
C VAL A 84 -0.22 -41.65 28.39
N LEU A 85 0.03 -40.35 28.43
CA LEU A 85 0.69 -39.67 29.54
C LEU A 85 -0.31 -39.29 30.65
N LEU A 86 -1.49 -38.82 30.24
CA LEU A 86 -2.65 -38.55 31.09
C LEU A 86 -3.90 -38.35 30.22
N SER A 87 -5.06 -38.17 30.86
CA SER A 87 -6.30 -37.77 30.19
C SER A 87 -6.72 -36.37 30.63
N ILE A 88 -7.16 -35.56 29.66
CA ILE A 88 -7.59 -34.17 29.86
C ILE A 88 -9.13 -34.17 29.87
N PRO A 89 -9.80 -33.76 30.96
CA PRO A 89 -11.25 -33.70 31.04
C PRO A 89 -11.87 -32.74 30.02
N LYS A 90 -13.12 -32.99 29.61
CA LYS A 90 -13.93 -32.10 28.77
C LYS A 90 -14.00 -30.68 29.35
N GLY A 91 -13.97 -29.67 28.49
CA GLY A 91 -14.08 -28.26 28.88
C GLY A 91 -12.80 -27.64 29.42
N LYS A 92 -11.72 -28.41 29.63
CA LYS A 92 -10.42 -27.87 30.04
C LYS A 92 -9.68 -27.20 28.89
N THR A 93 -8.97 -26.12 29.19
CA THR A 93 -8.16 -25.35 28.26
C THR A 93 -6.72 -25.86 28.23
N VAL A 94 -6.13 -25.92 27.05
CA VAL A 94 -4.74 -26.31 26.79
C VAL A 94 -4.11 -25.31 25.81
N LYS A 95 -2.81 -25.04 25.96
CA LYS A 95 -2.06 -24.16 25.06
C LYS A 95 -1.26 -25.02 24.07
N ALA A 96 -1.54 -24.86 22.77
CA ALA A 96 -0.89 -25.58 21.69
C ALA A 96 0.19 -24.72 21.03
N THR A 97 1.37 -25.28 20.77
CA THR A 97 2.53 -24.57 20.20
C THR A 97 3.03 -25.16 18.89
N ALA A 98 2.58 -26.37 18.54
CA ALA A 98 2.95 -27.04 17.30
C ALA A 98 1.88 -28.01 16.83
N LYS A 99 1.86 -28.30 15.52
CA LYS A 99 0.98 -29.26 14.86
C LYS A 99 1.82 -30.23 14.04
N SER A 100 1.39 -31.49 14.02
CA SER A 100 1.93 -32.50 13.13
C SER A 100 0.75 -33.35 12.64
N GLY A 101 0.34 -33.14 11.39
CA GLY A 101 -0.85 -33.76 10.84
C GLY A 101 -2.10 -33.35 11.62
N ALA A 102 -2.89 -34.32 12.08
CA ALA A 102 -4.09 -34.10 12.89
C ALA A 102 -3.83 -34.08 14.41
N TRP A 103 -2.63 -33.67 14.82
CA TRP A 103 -2.21 -33.65 16.24
C TRP A 103 -1.64 -32.29 16.62
N TYR A 104 -2.03 -31.80 17.80
CA TYR A 104 -1.47 -30.61 18.43
C TYR A 104 -0.56 -31.00 19.59
N LYS A 105 0.62 -30.38 19.66
CA LYS A 105 1.52 -30.46 20.81
C LYS A 105 1.05 -29.47 21.85
N VAL A 106 0.70 -29.97 23.04
CA VAL A 106 0.13 -29.19 24.15
C VAL A 106 0.81 -29.53 25.47
N THR A 107 0.66 -28.62 26.44
CA THR A 107 1.07 -28.84 27.83
C THR A 107 -0.15 -28.82 28.74
N TYR A 108 -0.29 -29.83 29.61
CA TYR A 108 -1.37 -29.91 30.60
C TYR A 108 -0.90 -30.68 31.84
N GLY A 109 -1.19 -30.16 33.04
CA GLY A 109 -0.81 -30.82 34.31
C GLY A 109 0.70 -31.10 34.41
N GLY A 110 1.53 -30.16 33.95
CA GLY A 110 2.99 -30.29 33.95
C GLY A 110 3.58 -31.25 32.90
N LYS A 111 2.76 -31.92 32.08
CA LYS A 111 3.21 -32.84 31.03
C LYS A 111 3.02 -32.25 29.63
N THR A 112 4.00 -32.47 28.77
CA THR A 112 3.97 -32.06 27.36
C THR A 112 3.78 -33.28 26.47
N GLY A 113 2.81 -33.22 25.56
CA GLY A 113 2.50 -34.33 24.66
C GLY A 113 1.62 -33.90 23.50
N TRP A 114 0.99 -34.87 22.83
CA TRP A 114 0.16 -34.66 21.64
C TRP A 114 -1.29 -35.03 21.91
N VAL A 115 -2.21 -34.15 21.52
CA VAL A 115 -3.66 -34.40 21.50
C VAL A 115 -4.18 -34.35 20.08
N SER A 116 -5.21 -35.12 19.77
CA SER A 116 -5.80 -35.09 18.43
C SER A 116 -6.58 -33.80 18.21
N SER A 117 -6.36 -33.14 17.06
CA SER A 117 -7.01 -31.88 16.70
C SER A 117 -8.53 -31.99 16.59
N SER A 118 -9.07 -33.19 16.37
CA SER A 118 -10.51 -33.43 16.31
C SER A 118 -11.20 -33.35 17.67
N TYR A 119 -10.46 -33.36 18.79
CA TYR A 119 -10.99 -33.32 20.15
C TYR A 119 -10.85 -31.95 20.83
N VAL A 120 -10.32 -30.96 20.12
CA VAL A 120 -10.14 -29.61 20.64
C VAL A 120 -10.72 -28.57 19.67
N LYS A 121 -11.08 -27.40 20.19
CA LYS A 121 -11.49 -26.22 19.42
C LYS A 121 -10.76 -24.99 19.95
N GLU A 122 -10.49 -23.99 19.11
CA GLU A 122 -9.96 -22.71 19.59
C GLU A 122 -10.90 -22.14 20.66
N TYR A 123 -10.32 -21.52 21.69
CA TYR A 123 -11.06 -21.04 22.85
C TYR A 123 -10.78 -19.57 23.12
N ASP A 124 -11.85 -18.79 23.07
CA ASP A 124 -11.89 -17.39 23.48
C ASP A 124 -12.59 -17.30 24.84
N ALA A 125 -11.97 -16.63 25.81
CA ALA A 125 -12.50 -16.46 27.17
C ALA A 125 -13.28 -15.15 27.26
N TYR A 126 -14.61 -15.25 27.21
CA TYR A 126 -15.53 -14.12 27.35
C TYR A 126 -15.78 -13.81 28.83
N LYS A 127 -15.84 -12.52 29.17
CA LYS A 127 -16.13 -12.03 30.51
C LYS A 127 -17.03 -10.80 30.42
N GLU A 128 -18.19 -10.87 31.06
CA GLU A 128 -19.06 -9.71 31.28
C GLU A 128 -18.38 -8.70 32.20
N THR A 129 -18.57 -7.41 31.91
CA THR A 129 -18.00 -6.28 32.64
C THR A 129 -19.08 -5.22 32.83
N GLU A 130 -18.88 -4.34 33.81
CA GLU A 130 -19.63 -3.09 33.87
C GLU A 130 -19.44 -2.27 32.58
N THR A 131 -20.42 -1.41 32.28
CA THR A 131 -20.40 -0.52 31.12
C THR A 131 -19.16 0.36 31.15
N THR A 132 -18.28 0.17 30.19
CA THR A 132 -17.04 0.94 30.03
C THR A 132 -17.09 1.71 28.71
N TYR A 133 -16.67 2.97 28.72
CA TYR A 133 -16.52 3.79 27.51
C TYR A 133 -15.08 3.69 26.99
N PHE A 134 -14.94 3.40 25.71
CA PHE A 134 -13.66 3.23 25.04
C PHE A 134 -13.49 4.26 23.92
N LEU A 135 -12.50 5.14 24.07
CA LEU A 135 -12.04 6.06 23.06
C LEU A 135 -11.10 5.35 22.08
N ILE A 136 -11.38 5.50 20.78
CA ILE A 136 -10.48 5.07 19.70
C ILE A 136 -9.30 6.05 19.61
N LYS A 137 -8.11 5.62 20.07
CA LYS A 137 -6.87 6.44 20.05
C LYS A 137 -6.05 6.30 18.75
N LYS A 138 -6.31 5.23 18.00
CA LYS A 138 -5.73 4.91 16.69
C LYS A 138 -6.83 4.27 15.85
N THR A 139 -6.84 4.48 14.53
CA THR A 139 -7.77 3.82 13.61
C THR A 139 -7.97 2.34 13.96
N ALA A 140 -9.22 1.96 14.23
CA ALA A 140 -9.59 0.67 14.81
C ALA A 140 -10.36 -0.18 13.80
N SER A 141 -9.91 -1.42 13.60
CA SER A 141 -10.61 -2.43 12.83
C SER A 141 -11.68 -3.12 13.68
N LEU A 142 -12.96 -3.01 13.30
CA LEU A 142 -14.04 -3.78 13.90
C LEU A 142 -14.18 -5.14 13.21
N ARG A 143 -14.32 -6.20 14.02
CA ARG A 143 -14.38 -7.58 13.53
C ARG A 143 -15.55 -8.34 14.12
N ILE A 144 -16.06 -9.33 13.39
CA ILE A 144 -17.17 -10.19 13.87
C ILE A 144 -16.69 -11.15 14.97
N THR A 145 -15.41 -11.49 14.97
CA THR A 145 -14.75 -12.32 15.99
C THR A 145 -13.60 -11.55 16.63
N PRO A 146 -13.23 -11.83 17.89
CA PRO A 146 -12.11 -11.19 18.58
C PRO A 146 -10.76 -11.73 18.09
N SER A 147 -10.50 -11.67 16.78
CA SER A 147 -9.31 -12.21 16.15
C SER A 147 -9.00 -11.48 14.85
N THR A 148 -7.71 -11.27 14.57
CA THR A 148 -7.21 -10.73 13.32
C THR A 148 -7.25 -11.72 12.15
N LYS A 149 -7.51 -13.02 12.42
CA LYS A 149 -7.61 -14.07 11.40
C LYS A 149 -8.79 -13.89 10.44
N LYS A 150 -9.84 -13.16 10.86
CA LYS A 150 -11.01 -12.83 10.03
C LYS A 150 -10.89 -11.42 9.50
N ALA A 151 -11.42 -11.17 8.30
CA ALA A 151 -11.38 -9.85 7.68
C ALA A 151 -12.01 -8.78 8.58
N GLU A 152 -11.47 -7.56 8.46
CA GLU A 152 -12.07 -6.37 9.04
C GLU A 152 -13.42 -6.08 8.37
N VAL A 153 -14.41 -5.66 9.17
CA VAL A 153 -15.73 -5.26 8.66
C VAL A 153 -15.83 -3.75 8.53
N TYR A 154 -15.34 -3.02 9.53
CA TYR A 154 -15.34 -1.55 9.53
C TYR A 154 -13.99 -1.01 10.01
N SER A 155 -13.57 0.08 9.38
CA SER A 155 -12.48 0.93 9.84
C SER A 155 -13.08 2.12 10.57
N ILE A 156 -12.71 2.31 11.82
CA ILE A 156 -13.22 3.40 12.66
C ILE A 156 -12.08 4.38 12.93
N PRO A 157 -12.21 5.66 12.54
CA PRO A 157 -11.18 6.66 12.80
C PRO A 157 -11.03 6.96 14.30
N THR A 158 -9.98 7.70 14.63
CA THR A 158 -9.76 8.20 15.99
C THR A 158 -10.90 9.10 16.47
N ASN A 159 -10.92 9.39 17.76
CA ASN A 159 -11.93 10.26 18.39
C ASN A 159 -13.37 9.74 18.29
N ASN A 160 -13.57 8.42 18.15
CA ASN A 160 -14.87 7.79 18.34
C ASN A 160 -14.93 7.11 19.70
N ILE A 161 -16.08 7.10 20.35
CA ILE A 161 -16.30 6.46 21.64
C ILE A 161 -17.38 5.40 21.48
N PHE A 162 -17.12 4.23 22.05
CA PHE A 162 -18.06 3.12 22.11
C PHE A 162 -18.20 2.62 23.53
N THR A 163 -19.39 2.13 23.86
CA THR A 163 -19.64 1.41 25.10
C THR A 163 -19.37 -0.08 24.92
N SER A 164 -18.90 -0.71 25.99
CA SER A 164 -18.71 -2.16 26.06
C SER A 164 -19.10 -2.68 27.43
N THR A 165 -19.78 -3.81 27.46
CA THR A 165 -20.10 -4.59 28.67
C THR A 165 -19.42 -5.95 28.67
N GLN A 166 -18.49 -6.20 27.74
CA GLN A 166 -17.86 -7.51 27.62
C GLN A 166 -16.42 -7.40 27.10
N SER A 167 -15.52 -8.06 27.82
CA SER A 167 -14.13 -8.26 27.41
C SER A 167 -13.89 -9.71 26.98
N VAL A 168 -12.94 -9.92 26.07
CA VAL A 168 -12.58 -11.24 25.57
C VAL A 168 -11.07 -11.38 25.55
N ILE A 169 -10.56 -12.46 26.12
CA ILE A 169 -9.18 -12.91 25.87
C ILE A 169 -9.27 -13.98 24.80
N ASN A 170 -8.80 -13.68 23.60
CA ASN A 170 -8.93 -14.59 22.48
C ASN A 170 -7.96 -15.80 22.60
N SER A 171 -8.08 -16.72 21.65
CA SER A 171 -7.24 -17.92 21.62
C SER A 171 -5.73 -17.62 21.52
N GLU A 172 -5.31 -16.44 21.09
CA GLU A 172 -3.90 -16.02 21.04
C GLU A 172 -3.44 -15.29 22.30
N GLY A 173 -4.34 -15.05 23.27
CA GLY A 173 -4.06 -14.33 24.51
C GLY A 173 -4.20 -12.82 24.41
N GLU A 174 -4.77 -12.30 23.33
CA GLU A 174 -5.02 -10.88 23.13
C GLU A 174 -6.33 -10.45 23.78
N THR A 175 -6.38 -9.23 24.32
CA THR A 175 -7.59 -8.65 24.88
C THR A 175 -8.39 -7.87 23.83
N TRP A 176 -9.69 -8.12 23.78
CA TRP A 176 -10.66 -7.49 22.90
C TRP A 176 -11.89 -7.02 23.69
N TYR A 177 -12.60 -6.03 23.17
CA TYR A 177 -13.85 -5.53 23.75
C TYR A 177 -14.98 -5.66 22.73
N ARG A 178 -16.15 -6.11 23.19
CA ARG A 178 -17.36 -6.16 22.36
C ARG A 178 -18.02 -4.79 22.35
N ILE A 179 -18.27 -4.22 21.18
CA ILE A 179 -18.95 -2.94 21.02
C ILE A 179 -20.16 -3.09 20.10
N SER A 180 -21.16 -2.23 20.29
CA SER A 180 -22.28 -2.09 19.36
C SER A 180 -21.95 -1.04 18.31
N TYR A 181 -22.23 -1.35 17.04
CA TYR A 181 -22.10 -0.41 15.94
C TYR A 181 -23.12 -0.75 14.85
N LYS A 182 -23.92 0.24 14.41
CA LYS A 182 -24.98 0.06 13.41
C LYS A 182 -25.94 -1.10 13.73
N GLY A 183 -26.32 -1.23 15.00
CA GLY A 183 -27.26 -2.26 15.48
C GLY A 183 -26.68 -3.69 15.53
N LYS A 184 -25.38 -3.86 15.34
CA LYS A 184 -24.69 -5.17 15.39
C LYS A 184 -23.53 -5.12 16.37
N ASN A 185 -23.14 -6.30 16.86
CA ASN A 185 -22.03 -6.44 17.79
C ASN A 185 -20.74 -6.80 17.05
N TYR A 186 -19.66 -6.09 17.38
CA TYR A 186 -18.32 -6.29 16.85
C TYR A 186 -17.29 -6.32 17.97
N PHE A 187 -16.06 -6.71 17.64
CA PHE A 187 -14.92 -6.71 18.55
C PHE A 187 -13.85 -5.72 18.10
N VAL A 188 -13.29 -5.00 19.06
CA VAL A 188 -12.16 -4.08 18.89
C VAL A 188 -11.01 -4.49 19.81
N GLN A 189 -9.77 -4.42 19.33
CA GLN A 189 -8.59 -4.83 20.09
C GLN A 189 -8.27 -3.80 21.18
N SER A 190 -7.88 -4.27 22.38
CA SER A 190 -7.59 -3.38 23.52
C SER A 190 -6.45 -2.41 23.27
N THR A 191 -5.53 -2.75 22.38
CA THR A 191 -4.31 -1.97 22.06
C THR A 191 -4.61 -0.67 21.33
N VAL A 192 -5.77 -0.56 20.66
CA VAL A 192 -6.18 0.61 19.86
C VAL A 192 -7.21 1.50 20.56
N VAL A 193 -7.61 1.14 21.78
CA VAL A 193 -8.57 1.91 22.59
C VAL A 193 -7.97 2.32 23.93
N SER A 194 -8.58 3.33 24.55
CA SER A 194 -8.32 3.73 25.93
C SER A 194 -9.64 3.96 26.66
N LYS A 195 -9.70 3.63 27.96
CA LYS A 195 -10.87 3.92 28.78
C LYS A 195 -11.05 5.43 28.92
N VAL A 196 -12.29 5.89 28.87
CA VAL A 196 -12.69 7.26 29.19
C VAL A 196 -13.89 7.23 30.12
N THR A 197 -14.06 8.26 30.94
CA THR A 197 -15.15 8.34 31.92
C THR A 197 -16.06 9.50 31.55
N PRO A 198 -17.38 9.29 31.44
CA PRO A 198 -18.33 10.40 31.34
C PRO A 198 -18.19 11.33 32.56
N THR A 199 -18.27 12.64 32.34
CA THR A 199 -18.06 13.65 33.37
C THR A 199 -19.07 14.77 33.21
N GLN A 200 -19.62 15.21 34.34
CA GLN A 200 -20.43 16.43 34.40
C GLN A 200 -19.51 17.65 34.36
N VAL A 201 -19.86 18.62 33.52
CA VAL A 201 -19.13 19.89 33.38
C VAL A 201 -20.02 21.04 33.84
N THR A 202 -19.39 22.16 34.24
CA THR A 202 -20.12 23.41 34.50
C THR A 202 -20.93 23.79 33.28
N SER A 203 -22.20 24.15 33.49
CA SER A 203 -23.08 24.61 32.41
C SER A 203 -22.43 25.77 31.67
N THR A 204 -22.07 25.52 30.42
CA THR A 204 -21.30 26.47 29.59
C THR A 204 -21.95 26.59 28.23
N ASP A 205 -22.13 27.82 27.78
CA ASP A 205 -22.59 28.11 26.42
C ASP A 205 -21.43 28.04 25.45
N TYR A 206 -21.68 27.42 24.30
CA TYR A 206 -20.72 27.18 23.25
C TYR A 206 -21.26 27.66 21.93
N LYS A 207 -20.39 28.27 21.12
CA LYS A 207 -20.68 28.74 19.77
C LYS A 207 -19.95 27.88 18.74
N ALA A 208 -20.66 27.40 17.72
CA ALA A 208 -20.07 26.60 16.65
C ALA A 208 -19.09 27.42 15.80
N ASN A 209 -17.83 26.98 15.71
CA ASN A 209 -16.77 27.65 14.92
C ASN A 209 -16.93 27.38 13.41
N SER A 210 -17.66 26.33 13.05
CA SER A 210 -17.92 25.89 11.67
C SER A 210 -19.23 25.11 11.62
N SER A 211 -19.84 24.95 10.43
CA SER A 211 -20.96 24.03 10.28
C SER A 211 -20.52 22.62 10.63
N THR A 212 -21.25 21.94 11.49
CA THR A 212 -20.90 20.62 12.03
C THR A 212 -22.17 19.79 12.25
N SER A 213 -22.04 18.60 12.81
CA SER A 213 -23.15 17.67 13.00
C SER A 213 -23.38 17.37 14.47
N LEU A 214 -24.64 17.21 14.83
CA LEU A 214 -25.05 16.58 16.08
C LEU A 214 -25.10 15.06 15.86
N PHE A 215 -24.32 14.30 16.60
CA PHE A 215 -24.26 12.83 16.48
C PHE A 215 -25.09 12.15 17.55
N ALA A 216 -25.69 11.00 17.24
CA ALA A 216 -26.50 10.23 18.18
C ALA A 216 -25.67 9.69 19.37
N GLU A 217 -24.39 9.40 19.13
CA GLU A 217 -23.41 8.95 20.11
C GLU A 217 -22.09 9.70 19.91
N ALA A 218 -21.19 9.64 20.90
CA ALA A 218 -19.92 10.35 20.89
C ALA A 218 -18.96 9.80 19.82
N GLY A 219 -18.91 10.41 18.64
CA GLY A 219 -18.04 9.98 17.54
C GLY A 219 -18.61 10.27 16.16
N VAL A 220 -17.74 10.67 15.22
CA VAL A 220 -18.11 10.97 13.82
C VAL A 220 -18.63 9.76 13.02
N SER A 221 -18.41 8.54 13.51
CA SER A 221 -18.87 7.32 12.84
C SER A 221 -20.33 6.96 13.16
N HIS A 222 -20.94 7.69 14.10
CA HIS A 222 -22.31 7.46 14.55
C HIS A 222 -23.33 8.22 13.69
N THR A 223 -24.60 7.90 13.86
CA THR A 223 -25.70 8.52 13.09
C THR A 223 -25.73 10.02 13.33
N ILE A 224 -25.82 10.81 12.25
CA ILE A 224 -26.06 12.24 12.31
C ILE A 224 -27.55 12.47 12.58
N LEU A 225 -27.86 13.21 13.65
CA LEU A 225 -29.23 13.59 14.01
C LEU A 225 -29.68 14.85 13.26
N THR A 226 -28.83 15.88 13.25
CA THR A 226 -29.06 17.14 12.52
C THR A 226 -27.74 17.87 12.25
N SER A 227 -27.77 18.88 11.40
CA SER A 227 -26.64 19.79 11.15
C SER A 227 -26.75 21.01 12.08
N ILE A 228 -25.62 21.41 12.65
CA ILE A 228 -25.47 22.62 13.46
C ILE A 228 -24.70 23.65 12.62
N PRO A 229 -25.34 24.75 12.16
CA PRO A 229 -24.67 25.77 11.35
C PRO A 229 -23.61 26.54 12.14
N LYS A 230 -22.64 27.12 11.43
CA LYS A 230 -21.62 28.01 12.04
C LYS A 230 -22.32 29.14 12.81
N GLY A 231 -21.85 29.42 14.02
CA GLY A 231 -22.39 30.46 14.88
C GLY A 231 -23.60 30.05 15.73
N ALA A 232 -24.19 28.86 15.51
CA ALA A 232 -25.22 28.33 16.38
C ALA A 232 -24.68 28.13 17.80
N LYS A 233 -25.55 28.39 18.78
CA LYS A 233 -25.24 28.30 20.20
C LYS A 233 -25.84 27.03 20.79
N VAL A 234 -25.09 26.38 21.66
CA VAL A 234 -25.49 25.16 22.36
C VAL A 234 -24.93 25.18 23.78
N THR A 235 -25.68 24.65 24.73
CA THR A 235 -25.25 24.54 26.13
C THR A 235 -24.98 23.08 26.46
N SER A 236 -23.93 22.82 27.23
CA SER A 236 -23.58 21.46 27.67
C SER A 236 -23.29 21.38 29.17
N THR A 237 -23.76 20.29 29.80
CA THR A 237 -23.47 19.92 31.19
C THR A 237 -22.79 18.55 31.30
N ASP A 238 -22.60 17.85 30.18
CA ASP A 238 -22.16 16.46 30.15
C ASP A 238 -21.14 16.25 29.03
N ARG A 239 -20.03 15.58 29.32
CA ARG A 239 -19.07 15.17 28.29
C ARG A 239 -18.54 13.77 28.50
N VAL A 240 -18.03 13.19 27.42
CA VAL A 240 -17.18 12.00 27.45
C VAL A 240 -16.00 12.21 26.49
N GLY A 241 -14.79 12.35 27.03
CA GLY A 241 -13.65 12.85 26.25
C GLY A 241 -13.92 14.26 25.69
N ASN A 242 -13.68 14.45 24.38
CA ASN A 242 -13.95 15.70 23.67
C ASN A 242 -15.39 15.79 23.12
N TRP A 243 -16.26 14.86 23.48
CA TRP A 243 -17.65 14.83 23.00
C TRP A 243 -18.59 15.37 24.05
N TYR A 244 -19.24 16.48 23.74
CA TYR A 244 -20.11 17.21 24.65
C TYR A 244 -21.56 16.90 24.28
N LYS A 245 -22.37 16.54 25.28
CA LYS A 245 -23.78 16.23 25.07
C LYS A 245 -24.56 17.55 25.08
N VAL A 246 -25.35 17.78 24.04
CA VAL A 246 -26.13 19.02 23.86
C VAL A 246 -27.51 18.69 23.31
N THR A 247 -28.43 19.66 23.42
CA THR A 247 -29.71 19.63 22.72
C THR A 247 -29.76 20.78 21.72
N TYR A 248 -30.05 20.47 20.46
CA TYR A 248 -30.17 21.45 19.38
C TYR A 248 -31.38 21.09 18.51
N GLU A 249 -32.26 22.07 18.27
CA GLU A 249 -33.50 21.90 17.49
C GLU A 249 -34.33 20.67 17.92
N GLY A 250 -34.47 20.45 19.23
CA GLY A 250 -35.22 19.33 19.80
C GLY A 250 -34.52 17.96 19.76
N ASN A 251 -33.33 17.86 19.16
CA ASN A 251 -32.52 16.65 19.14
C ASN A 251 -31.47 16.68 20.24
N THR A 252 -31.36 15.62 21.03
CA THR A 252 -30.28 15.46 22.03
C THR A 252 -29.23 14.49 21.50
N GLY A 253 -27.97 14.94 21.46
CA GLY A 253 -26.85 14.16 20.94
C GLY A 253 -25.51 14.69 21.41
N TYR A 254 -24.44 14.34 20.70
CA TYR A 254 -23.06 14.70 20.99
C TYR A 254 -22.46 15.56 19.88
N ILE A 255 -21.69 16.58 20.29
CA ILE A 255 -20.89 17.43 19.42
C ILE A 255 -19.40 17.23 19.73
N ASP A 256 -18.54 17.41 18.72
CA ASP A 256 -17.09 17.47 18.93
C ASP A 256 -16.74 18.87 19.46
N SER A 257 -16.33 18.96 20.73
CA SER A 257 -16.05 20.25 21.37
C SER A 257 -14.93 21.03 20.69
N THR A 258 -14.07 20.37 19.92
CA THR A 258 -13.01 21.05 19.15
C THR A 258 -13.57 21.93 18.01
N LYS A 259 -14.84 21.73 17.64
CA LYS A 259 -15.57 22.53 16.65
C LYS A 259 -16.34 23.71 17.26
N PHE A 260 -16.21 23.91 18.57
CA PHE A 260 -16.92 24.95 19.30
C PHE A 260 -15.95 25.76 20.17
N SER A 261 -16.31 27.01 20.45
CA SER A 261 -15.64 27.87 21.41
C SER A 261 -16.61 28.24 22.53
N VAL A 262 -16.11 28.51 23.73
CA VAL A 262 -16.95 29.06 24.81
C VAL A 262 -17.56 30.38 24.32
N ASP A 263 -18.87 30.52 24.44
CA ASP A 263 -19.63 31.72 24.11
C ASP A 263 -19.54 32.71 25.29
N THR A 264 -18.37 33.31 25.48
CA THR A 264 -18.22 34.45 26.38
C THR A 264 -18.89 35.68 25.76
N PRO A 265 -19.72 36.43 26.51
CA PRO A 265 -20.06 37.79 26.13
C PRO A 265 -18.73 38.54 25.96
N ILE A 266 -18.47 39.06 24.76
CA ILE A 266 -17.31 39.91 24.54
C ILE A 266 -17.56 41.18 25.35
N VAL A 267 -16.83 41.34 26.45
CA VAL A 267 -16.61 42.68 27.01
C VAL A 267 -15.73 43.38 26.00
N ASP A 268 -16.34 44.31 25.29
CA ASP A 268 -15.67 45.25 24.41
C ASP A 268 -14.78 46.14 25.26
N THR A 269 -13.52 45.74 25.44
CA THR A 269 -12.47 46.67 25.83
C THR A 269 -11.66 46.97 24.58
N ALA A 270 -12.04 48.06 23.91
CA ALA A 270 -11.15 48.78 23.02
C ALA A 270 -9.81 49.01 23.74
N PRO A 271 -8.66 48.62 23.14
CA PRO A 271 -7.37 49.11 23.61
C PRO A 271 -7.25 50.58 23.20
N ASP A 272 -6.70 51.33 24.14
CA ASP A 272 -6.32 52.72 24.00
C ASP A 272 -5.38 52.92 22.81
N ASP A 273 -5.63 54.01 22.10
CA ASP A 273 -4.91 54.48 20.94
C ASP A 273 -3.58 55.07 21.43
N THR A 274 -2.49 54.30 21.38
CA THR A 274 -1.13 54.83 21.26
C THR A 274 -0.11 53.74 20.88
N ASP A 275 0.74 54.10 19.92
CA ASP A 275 1.97 53.47 19.44
C ASP A 275 1.90 52.44 18.28
N GLU A 276 2.28 52.93 17.09
CA GLU A 276 2.60 52.14 15.89
C GLU A 276 3.87 51.31 16.10
N ASP A 277 3.83 50.33 16.99
CA ASP A 277 4.96 49.43 17.18
C ASP A 277 4.91 48.33 16.09
N ILE A 278 5.47 48.63 14.91
CA ILE A 278 5.63 47.67 13.82
C ILE A 278 6.38 46.45 14.40
N PRO A 279 5.79 45.25 14.41
CA PRO A 279 6.44 44.08 14.97
C PRO A 279 7.81 43.89 14.32
N THR A 280 8.87 43.78 15.14
CA THR A 280 10.22 43.47 14.65
C THR A 280 10.15 42.23 13.77
N LEU A 281 10.65 42.36 12.53
CA LEU A 281 10.62 41.25 11.59
C LEU A 281 11.41 40.07 12.16
N PRO A 282 10.80 38.87 12.27
CA PRO A 282 11.51 37.67 12.70
C PRO A 282 12.54 37.25 11.64
N ASP A 283 13.20 36.11 11.81
CA ASP A 283 14.03 35.55 10.75
C ASP A 283 13.17 35.17 9.55
N GLY A 284 13.59 35.60 8.36
CA GLY A 284 12.87 35.37 7.11
C GLY A 284 13.40 36.24 5.97
N SER A 285 12.54 36.55 5.02
CA SER A 285 12.94 37.29 3.81
C SER A 285 11.80 38.17 3.30
N SER A 286 12.17 39.37 2.84
CA SER A 286 11.30 40.17 1.99
C SER A 286 11.05 39.45 0.67
N ILE A 287 9.81 39.50 0.21
CA ILE A 287 9.34 38.89 -1.03
C ILE A 287 8.66 39.96 -1.88
N SER A 288 8.61 39.75 -3.19
CA SER A 288 7.75 40.55 -4.06
C SER A 288 6.31 40.51 -3.55
N GLN A 289 5.62 41.65 -3.63
CA GLN A 289 4.25 41.76 -3.14
C GLN A 289 3.36 40.67 -3.75
N MET A 290 2.71 39.91 -2.87
CA MET A 290 1.90 38.76 -3.22
C MET A 290 0.48 38.97 -2.69
N THR A 291 -0.52 38.68 -3.54
CA THR A 291 -1.92 38.62 -3.12
C THR A 291 -2.26 37.23 -2.62
N ILE A 292 -2.83 37.15 -1.43
CA ILE A 292 -3.16 35.90 -0.73
C ILE A 292 -4.59 35.95 -0.19
N TYR A 293 -5.17 34.78 -0.01
CA TYR A 293 -6.51 34.59 0.55
C TYR A 293 -6.48 33.53 1.62
N ASN A 294 -7.15 33.78 2.74
CA ASN A 294 -7.35 32.79 3.78
C ASN A 294 -8.56 31.90 3.46
N ILE A 295 -8.40 30.59 3.60
CA ILE A 295 -9.46 29.61 3.31
C ILE A 295 -10.44 29.41 4.48
N GLU A 296 -10.08 29.89 5.66
CA GLU A 296 -10.83 29.83 6.91
C GLU A 296 -10.51 31.08 7.75
N ASP A 297 -11.27 31.32 8.83
CA ASP A 297 -11.01 32.45 9.72
C ASP A 297 -9.58 32.35 10.29
N LEU A 298 -8.81 33.43 10.18
CA LEU A 298 -7.38 33.44 10.44
C LEU A 298 -7.04 34.39 11.58
N LYS A 299 -6.27 33.90 12.56
CA LYS A 299 -5.78 34.74 13.66
C LYS A 299 -4.61 35.59 13.17
N LEU A 300 -4.76 36.92 13.23
CA LEU A 300 -3.68 37.87 13.08
C LEU A 300 -2.98 38.03 14.43
N LEU A 301 -1.71 37.62 14.51
CA LEU A 301 -0.95 37.58 15.76
C LEU A 301 0.19 38.60 15.75
N LYS A 302 0.61 39.07 16.92
CA LYS A 302 1.69 40.07 17.03
C LYS A 302 3.05 39.54 16.53
N SER A 303 3.30 38.24 16.61
CA SER A 303 4.52 37.58 16.09
C SER A 303 4.21 36.26 15.38
N ASN A 304 5.20 35.67 14.70
CA ASN A 304 5.08 34.45 13.89
C ASN A 304 4.96 33.15 14.71
N SER A 305 4.21 33.17 15.81
CA SER A 305 3.97 32.04 16.71
C SER A 305 2.49 31.92 17.07
N THR A 306 1.96 30.70 17.13
CA THR A 306 0.58 30.44 17.58
C THR A 306 0.33 30.79 19.05
N SER A 307 1.38 30.98 19.84
CA SER A 307 1.31 31.40 21.25
C SER A 307 1.35 32.92 21.41
N SER A 308 1.47 33.67 20.31
CA SER A 308 1.57 35.13 20.33
C SER A 308 0.21 35.79 20.57
N ASP A 309 0.24 37.02 21.05
CA ASP A 309 -0.96 37.79 21.34
C ASP A 309 -1.81 37.97 20.07
N LEU A 310 -3.12 37.77 20.23
CA LEU A 310 -4.09 37.96 19.18
C LEU A 310 -4.34 39.45 18.98
N LEU A 311 -4.08 39.95 17.77
CA LEU A 311 -4.44 41.31 17.37
C LEU A 311 -5.87 41.35 16.83
N LYS A 312 -6.19 40.45 15.89
CA LYS A 312 -7.49 40.42 15.21
C LYS A 312 -7.81 39.03 14.68
N VAL A 313 -9.08 38.77 14.41
CA VAL A 313 -9.52 37.61 13.60
C VAL A 313 -9.92 38.11 12.21
N ILE A 314 -9.26 37.60 11.19
CA ILE A 314 -9.52 37.89 9.77
C ILE A 314 -10.55 36.87 9.25
N PRO A 315 -11.73 37.30 8.77
CA PRO A 315 -12.74 36.38 8.24
C PRO A 315 -12.26 35.57 7.03
N ALA A 316 -12.74 34.34 6.85
CA ALA A 316 -12.44 33.52 5.68
C ALA A 316 -12.69 34.25 4.34
N ASN A 317 -11.91 33.91 3.32
CA ASN A 317 -11.94 34.48 1.95
C ASN A 317 -11.56 35.97 1.85
N THR A 318 -10.91 36.52 2.86
CA THR A 318 -10.38 37.90 2.84
C THR A 318 -9.20 37.99 1.89
N LYS A 319 -9.20 39.04 1.05
CA LYS A 319 -8.06 39.40 0.21
C LYS A 319 -7.04 40.13 1.06
N LEU A 320 -5.83 39.59 1.15
CA LEU A 320 -4.71 40.19 1.85
C LEU A 320 -3.52 40.36 0.90
N THR A 321 -2.59 41.23 1.27
CA THR A 321 -1.31 41.37 0.59
C THR A 321 -0.17 41.15 1.57
N THR A 322 0.91 40.56 1.11
CA THR A 322 2.11 40.32 1.91
C THR A 322 3.37 40.62 1.10
N THR A 323 4.38 41.18 1.75
CA THR A 323 5.72 41.48 1.20
C THR A 323 6.82 40.81 2.02
N TYR A 324 6.47 39.98 3.01
CA TYR A 324 7.43 39.36 3.90
C TYR A 324 7.00 37.94 4.31
N LYS A 325 7.95 37.01 4.22
CA LYS A 325 7.78 35.61 4.64
C LYS A 325 8.81 35.24 5.69
N ALA A 326 8.34 34.86 6.87
CA ALA A 326 9.17 34.30 7.94
C ALA A 326 9.67 32.89 7.56
N SER A 327 10.85 32.51 8.05
CA SER A 327 11.50 31.21 7.79
C SER A 327 10.63 30.02 8.20
N ASN A 328 9.72 30.19 9.17
CA ASN A 328 8.78 29.17 9.62
C ASN A 328 7.46 29.12 8.81
N GLY A 329 7.38 29.82 7.67
CA GLY A 329 6.21 29.78 6.79
C GLY A 329 5.03 30.65 7.22
N TRP A 330 5.30 31.67 8.05
CA TRP A 330 4.33 32.72 8.40
C TRP A 330 4.53 33.95 7.51
N TYR A 331 3.48 34.73 7.35
CA TYR A 331 3.46 35.89 6.48
C TYR A 331 3.03 37.12 7.26
N GLN A 332 3.74 38.23 7.07
CA GLN A 332 3.30 39.51 7.62
C GLN A 332 2.20 40.06 6.73
N VAL A 333 1.11 40.53 7.33
CA VAL A 333 -0.03 41.13 6.64
C VAL A 333 -0.54 42.32 7.44
N SER A 334 -1.23 43.22 6.76
CA SER A 334 -1.98 44.31 7.39
C SER A 334 -3.47 44.10 7.16
N TYR A 335 -4.28 44.24 8.21
CA TYR A 335 -5.73 44.10 8.16
C TYR A 335 -6.38 45.05 9.17
N GLU A 336 -7.30 45.90 8.69
CA GLU A 336 -8.05 46.88 9.51
C GLU A 336 -7.15 47.72 10.45
N GLY A 337 -6.01 48.22 9.93
CA GLY A 337 -5.08 49.05 10.70
C GLY A 337 -4.06 48.27 11.55
N PHE A 338 -4.22 46.95 11.72
CA PHE A 338 -3.26 46.12 12.44
C PHE A 338 -2.26 45.48 11.50
N THR A 339 -0.97 45.54 11.84
CA THR A 339 0.09 44.78 11.15
C THR A 339 0.57 43.66 12.05
N GLY A 340 0.54 42.43 11.55
CA GLY A 340 0.91 41.24 12.30
C GLY A 340 1.23 40.05 11.39
N PHE A 341 1.30 38.86 11.97
CA PHE A 341 1.65 37.63 11.28
C PHE A 341 0.49 36.64 11.25
N VAL A 342 0.39 35.94 10.13
CA VAL A 342 -0.56 34.85 9.92
C VAL A 342 0.14 33.59 9.40
N SER A 343 -0.39 32.42 9.72
CA SER A 343 0.18 31.15 9.24
C SER A 343 -0.12 30.94 7.75
N GLY A 344 0.90 30.63 6.95
CA GLY A 344 0.73 30.26 5.55
C GLY A 344 0.04 28.91 5.32
N SER A 345 -0.26 28.15 6.38
CA SER A 345 -0.92 26.85 6.27
C SER A 345 -2.35 26.94 5.72
N SER A 346 -3.04 28.04 5.99
CA SER A 346 -4.42 28.31 5.59
C SER A 346 -4.53 29.40 4.51
N LEU A 347 -3.43 29.67 3.80
CA LEU A 347 -3.37 30.69 2.74
C LEU A 347 -3.21 30.06 1.37
N ILE A 348 -3.94 30.58 0.38
CA ILE A 348 -3.73 30.33 -1.05
C ILE A 348 -3.41 31.64 -1.76
N ASP A 349 -2.74 31.54 -2.91
CA ASP A 349 -2.44 32.71 -3.73
C ASP A 349 -3.54 32.99 -4.77
N GLU A 350 -3.48 34.17 -5.39
CA GLU A 350 -4.43 34.58 -6.44
C GLU A 350 -4.48 33.55 -7.58
N THR A 351 -3.32 33.07 -8.05
CA THR A 351 -3.23 32.07 -9.12
C THR A 351 -4.00 30.80 -8.79
N THR A 352 -3.84 30.29 -7.57
CA THR A 352 -4.51 29.08 -7.07
C THR A 352 -6.01 29.33 -6.94
N LYS A 353 -6.42 30.49 -6.42
CA LYS A 353 -7.84 30.86 -6.29
C LYS A 353 -8.53 30.92 -7.65
N VAL A 354 -7.93 31.63 -8.62
CA VAL A 354 -8.44 31.71 -10.00
C VAL A 354 -8.50 30.34 -10.65
N ARG A 355 -7.47 29.51 -10.46
CA ARG A 355 -7.45 28.14 -10.99
C ARG A 355 -8.61 27.30 -10.44
N ILE A 356 -8.85 27.31 -9.13
CA ILE A 356 -9.95 26.55 -8.52
C ILE A 356 -11.29 27.02 -9.10
N ALA A 357 -11.53 28.33 -9.12
CA ALA A 357 -12.76 28.90 -9.66
C ALA A 357 -12.97 28.51 -11.14
N SER A 358 -11.91 28.55 -11.95
CA SER A 358 -11.95 28.12 -13.35
C SER A 358 -12.32 26.63 -13.49
N LEU A 359 -11.68 25.75 -12.72
CA LEU A 359 -11.98 24.33 -12.76
C LEU A 359 -13.43 24.04 -12.31
N GLU A 360 -13.89 24.66 -11.23
CA GLU A 360 -15.24 24.44 -10.68
C GLU A 360 -16.36 25.05 -11.54
N SER A 361 -16.06 26.09 -12.34
CA SER A 361 -17.03 26.70 -13.25
C SER A 361 -17.48 25.79 -14.40
N ASN A 362 -16.72 24.73 -14.69
CA ASN A 362 -17.04 23.76 -15.75
C ASN A 362 -17.30 22.35 -15.18
N PRO A 363 -18.47 22.13 -14.54
CA PRO A 363 -18.83 20.82 -13.98
C PRO A 363 -19.01 19.75 -15.08
N ASN A 364 -19.34 20.16 -16.30
CA ASN A 364 -19.52 19.29 -17.46
C ASN A 364 -18.18 19.07 -18.17
N SER A 365 -17.25 18.43 -17.46
CA SER A 365 -15.92 18.12 -17.97
C SER A 365 -15.46 16.72 -17.54
N TYR A 366 -14.46 16.18 -18.25
CA TYR A 366 -13.84 14.92 -17.87
C TYR A 366 -13.20 14.94 -16.48
N LEU A 367 -12.93 16.13 -15.93
CA LEU A 367 -12.38 16.27 -14.60
C LEU A 367 -13.31 15.72 -13.51
N PHE A 368 -14.63 15.81 -13.72
CA PHE A 368 -15.66 15.43 -12.75
C PHE A 368 -16.56 14.29 -13.20
N MET A 369 -16.37 13.77 -14.42
CA MET A 369 -17.13 12.64 -14.95
C MET A 369 -16.84 11.36 -14.15
N ASP A 370 -17.89 10.60 -13.81
CA ASP A 370 -17.74 9.32 -13.12
C ASP A 370 -17.07 8.27 -14.02
N LEU A 371 -15.86 7.86 -13.66
CA LEU A 371 -14.99 6.96 -14.41
C LEU A 371 -15.38 5.49 -14.30
N ARG A 372 -16.55 5.19 -13.71
CA ARG A 372 -17.16 3.85 -13.70
C ARG A 372 -18.23 3.69 -14.78
N THR A 373 -18.52 4.76 -15.51
CA THR A 373 -19.45 4.74 -16.65
C THR A 373 -18.76 4.17 -17.89
N LYS A 374 -19.52 3.46 -18.72
CA LYS A 374 -19.00 2.87 -19.95
C LYS A 374 -18.80 3.97 -21.00
N SER A 375 -17.59 4.10 -21.54
CA SER A 375 -17.28 5.08 -22.60
C SER A 375 -17.84 4.64 -23.96
N SER A 376 -18.20 5.62 -24.79
CA SER A 376 -18.53 5.41 -26.22
C SER A 376 -17.32 5.48 -27.16
N VAL A 377 -16.10 5.60 -26.62
CA VAL A 377 -14.86 5.70 -27.41
C VAL A 377 -14.64 4.46 -28.28
N LYS A 378 -14.11 4.68 -29.49
CA LYS A 378 -13.73 3.61 -30.43
C LYS A 378 -12.22 3.39 -30.42
N ALA A 379 -11.79 2.16 -30.67
CA ALA A 379 -10.38 1.79 -30.75
C ALA A 379 -9.59 2.67 -31.74
N ASP A 380 -10.18 2.96 -32.91
CA ASP A 380 -9.56 3.82 -33.93
C ASP A 380 -9.28 5.23 -33.43
N GLN A 381 -10.15 5.81 -32.58
CA GLN A 381 -9.93 7.15 -32.03
C GLN A 381 -8.70 7.18 -31.12
N ILE A 382 -8.56 6.14 -30.28
CA ILE A 382 -7.40 5.97 -29.40
C ILE A 382 -6.13 5.78 -30.26
N ASN A 383 -6.20 4.89 -31.25
CA ASN A 383 -5.07 4.58 -32.13
C ASN A 383 -4.61 5.80 -32.94
N THR A 384 -5.53 6.57 -33.53
CA THR A 384 -5.21 7.81 -34.27
C THR A 384 -4.55 8.84 -33.37
N TYR A 385 -5.06 9.03 -32.15
CA TYR A 385 -4.48 9.99 -31.21
C TYR A 385 -3.05 9.61 -30.82
N ILE A 386 -2.78 8.33 -30.49
CA ILE A 386 -1.43 7.82 -30.19
C ILE A 386 -0.50 8.04 -31.38
N ALA A 387 -0.92 7.59 -32.57
CA ALA A 387 -0.11 7.69 -33.79
C ALA A 387 0.29 9.15 -34.10
N SER A 388 -0.60 10.11 -33.86
CA SER A 388 -0.34 11.54 -34.08
C SER A 388 0.77 12.12 -33.18
N LYS A 389 1.12 11.43 -32.08
CA LYS A 389 2.09 11.90 -31.08
C LYS A 389 3.37 11.06 -31.04
N THR A 390 3.43 9.96 -31.78
CA THR A 390 4.55 9.01 -31.77
C THR A 390 5.25 8.87 -33.13
N ILE A 391 5.10 9.86 -34.02
CA ILE A 391 5.78 9.88 -35.33
C ILE A 391 7.30 9.74 -35.13
N GLY A 392 7.91 8.78 -35.81
CA GLY A 392 9.34 8.49 -35.73
C GLY A 392 9.80 7.84 -34.42
N LYS A 393 8.87 7.40 -33.55
CA LYS A 393 9.19 6.73 -32.26
C LYS A 393 8.53 5.36 -32.19
N THR A 394 9.22 4.41 -31.58
CA THR A 394 8.62 3.11 -31.23
C THR A 394 7.72 3.29 -30.01
N SER A 395 6.41 3.11 -30.18
CA SER A 395 5.44 3.10 -29.08
C SER A 395 4.84 1.71 -28.91
N ILE A 396 4.84 1.22 -27.67
CA ILE A 396 4.22 -0.05 -27.32
C ILE A 396 2.68 0.01 -27.28
N LEU A 397 2.10 1.21 -27.40
CA LEU A 397 0.65 1.43 -27.50
C LEU A 397 0.14 1.43 -28.94
N THR A 398 1.02 1.34 -29.94
CA THR A 398 0.62 1.36 -31.35
C THR A 398 -0.38 0.23 -31.66
N GLY A 399 -1.57 0.59 -32.11
CA GLY A 399 -2.64 -0.35 -32.46
C GLY A 399 -3.37 -0.99 -31.27
N LYS A 400 -3.08 -0.58 -30.02
CA LYS A 400 -3.61 -1.21 -28.79
C LYS A 400 -4.95 -0.67 -28.29
N GLY A 401 -5.62 0.17 -29.07
CA GLY A 401 -6.89 0.78 -28.69
C GLY A 401 -7.96 -0.23 -28.27
N GLN A 402 -8.06 -1.38 -28.94
CA GLN A 402 -9.08 -2.38 -28.60
C GLN A 402 -8.75 -3.15 -27.32
N GLU A 403 -7.48 -3.51 -27.10
CA GLU A 403 -7.04 -4.19 -25.88
C GLU A 403 -7.22 -3.30 -24.64
N ILE A 404 -6.99 -1.99 -24.77
CA ILE A 404 -7.27 -1.00 -23.73
C ILE A 404 -8.77 -1.00 -23.38
N ILE A 405 -9.64 -0.94 -24.40
CA ILE A 405 -11.10 -0.97 -24.20
C ILE A 405 -11.51 -2.28 -23.52
N ASN A 406 -11.03 -3.43 -24.01
CA ASN A 406 -11.36 -4.74 -23.46
C ASN A 406 -10.98 -4.86 -21.98
N ALA A 407 -9.78 -4.42 -21.60
CA ALA A 407 -9.32 -4.45 -20.21
C ALA A 407 -10.15 -3.53 -19.32
N ALA A 408 -10.48 -2.32 -19.78
CA ALA A 408 -11.28 -1.36 -19.02
C ALA A 408 -12.72 -1.87 -18.82
N ASP A 409 -13.37 -2.32 -19.90
CA ASP A 409 -14.74 -2.83 -19.89
C ASP A 409 -14.89 -4.05 -18.98
N LYS A 410 -13.91 -4.97 -18.96
CA LYS A 410 -13.88 -6.16 -18.11
C LYS A 410 -14.07 -5.83 -16.62
N TYR A 411 -13.57 -4.69 -16.16
CA TYR A 411 -13.66 -4.26 -14.76
C TYR A 411 -14.62 -3.08 -14.55
N GLY A 412 -15.32 -2.62 -15.59
CA GLY A 412 -16.21 -1.46 -15.50
C GLY A 412 -15.47 -0.17 -15.18
N VAL A 413 -14.33 0.05 -15.82
CA VAL A 413 -13.58 1.31 -15.83
C VAL A 413 -13.87 2.02 -17.16
N ASN A 414 -14.03 3.33 -17.14
CA ASN A 414 -14.25 4.13 -18.34
C ASN A 414 -13.03 4.00 -19.29
N ALA A 415 -13.24 3.43 -20.47
CA ALA A 415 -12.17 3.08 -21.41
C ALA A 415 -11.41 4.30 -21.97
N LEU A 416 -12.09 5.43 -22.18
CA LEU A 416 -11.45 6.68 -22.62
C LEU A 416 -10.49 7.21 -21.57
N TYR A 417 -10.92 7.24 -20.31
CA TYR A 417 -10.05 7.59 -19.18
C TYR A 417 -8.87 6.63 -19.10
N PHE A 418 -9.13 5.32 -19.21
CA PHE A 418 -8.08 4.33 -19.07
C PHE A 418 -7.01 4.45 -20.17
N ALA A 419 -7.43 4.74 -21.40
CA ALA A 419 -6.52 5.07 -22.51
C ALA A 419 -5.71 6.33 -22.23
N ALA A 420 -6.37 7.43 -21.87
CA ALA A 420 -5.74 8.71 -21.56
C ALA A 420 -4.72 8.60 -20.41
N HIS A 421 -5.06 7.82 -19.39
CA HIS A 421 -4.21 7.54 -18.25
C HIS A 421 -2.98 6.71 -18.65
N ALA A 422 -3.16 5.62 -19.40
CA ALA A 422 -2.05 4.84 -19.93
C ALA A 422 -1.11 5.70 -20.79
N ILE A 423 -1.67 6.56 -21.66
CA ILE A 423 -0.90 7.48 -22.50
C ILE A 423 -0.07 8.45 -21.65
N HIS A 424 -0.68 9.07 -20.65
CA HIS A 424 -0.01 10.08 -19.83
C HIS A 424 1.17 9.48 -19.06
N GLU A 425 0.94 8.37 -18.34
CA GLU A 425 1.94 7.76 -17.46
C GLU A 425 3.11 7.13 -18.24
N SER A 426 2.87 6.74 -19.50
CA SER A 426 3.87 6.09 -20.34
C SER A 426 4.57 7.02 -21.33
N GLY A 427 4.18 8.30 -21.37
CA GLY A 427 4.59 9.23 -22.41
C GLY A 427 4.21 8.73 -23.81
N PHE A 428 2.96 8.32 -24.01
CA PHE A 428 2.47 7.68 -25.24
C PHE A 428 3.12 6.33 -25.55
N GLY A 429 3.51 5.56 -24.52
CA GLY A 429 4.05 4.21 -24.68
C GLY A 429 5.51 4.15 -25.10
N VAL A 430 6.25 5.27 -25.02
CA VAL A 430 7.64 5.36 -25.48
C VAL A 430 8.66 5.36 -24.34
N SER A 431 8.22 5.43 -23.09
CA SER A 431 9.15 5.42 -21.95
C SER A 431 9.95 4.11 -21.86
N ASP A 432 11.16 4.18 -21.32
CA ASP A 432 11.99 2.99 -21.09
C ASP A 432 11.27 1.93 -20.22
N ILE A 433 10.46 2.36 -19.25
CA ILE A 433 9.69 1.46 -18.39
C ILE A 433 8.60 0.75 -19.20
N SER A 434 7.91 1.49 -20.08
CA SER A 434 6.90 0.93 -20.97
C SER A 434 7.51 -0.12 -21.92
N LEU A 435 8.61 0.23 -22.58
CA LEU A 435 9.27 -0.60 -23.58
C LEU A 435 10.01 -1.79 -22.97
N GLY A 436 10.75 -1.58 -21.87
CA GLY A 436 11.60 -2.60 -21.25
C GLY A 436 10.88 -3.50 -20.25
N ARG A 437 9.72 -3.09 -19.72
CA ARG A 437 9.01 -3.82 -18.66
C ARG A 437 7.54 -4.09 -18.93
N ASN A 438 7.04 -3.68 -20.09
CA ASN A 438 5.61 -3.73 -20.42
C ASN A 438 4.76 -3.03 -19.35
N ASN A 439 5.21 -1.91 -18.80
CA ASN A 439 4.55 -1.22 -17.70
C ASN A 439 4.21 0.22 -18.08
N LEU A 440 2.96 0.44 -18.49
CA LEU A 440 2.48 1.73 -19.00
C LEU A 440 2.24 2.77 -17.91
N PHE A 441 2.08 2.33 -16.66
CA PHE A 441 1.63 3.19 -15.57
C PHE A 441 2.74 3.52 -14.57
N GLY A 442 4.00 3.21 -14.91
CA GLY A 442 5.12 3.34 -14.00
C GLY A 442 4.92 2.58 -12.69
N PHE A 443 4.09 1.53 -12.67
CA PHE A 443 3.65 0.92 -11.42
C PHE A 443 4.82 0.28 -10.68
N GLY A 444 5.08 0.74 -9.46
CA GLY A 444 6.23 0.33 -8.65
C GLY A 444 7.54 1.06 -8.99
N ALA A 445 7.54 2.02 -9.92
CA ALA A 445 8.70 2.87 -10.17
C ALA A 445 8.92 3.81 -8.98
N TYR A 446 10.18 3.97 -8.58
CA TYR A 446 10.59 4.85 -7.49
C TYR A 446 11.74 5.74 -7.94
N ASP A 447 11.79 7.00 -7.50
CA ASP A 447 12.77 8.00 -7.94
C ASP A 447 14.23 7.53 -7.86
N ILE A 448 14.58 6.77 -6.81
CA ILE A 448 15.94 6.28 -6.62
C ILE A 448 16.30 5.10 -7.55
N THR A 449 15.30 4.38 -8.08
CA THR A 449 15.48 3.20 -8.95
C THR A 449 14.24 2.98 -9.83
N PRO A 450 13.98 3.88 -10.80
CA PRO A 450 12.69 3.87 -11.50
C PRO A 450 12.50 2.63 -12.37
N PHE A 451 13.55 2.19 -13.06
CA PHE A 451 13.48 1.01 -13.93
C PHE A 451 13.38 -0.29 -13.12
N ILE A 452 14.40 -0.63 -12.33
CA ILE A 452 14.39 -1.89 -11.53
C ILE A 452 13.27 -1.88 -10.49
N GLY A 453 12.92 -0.73 -9.92
CA GLY A 453 11.78 -0.59 -9.01
C GLY A 453 10.47 -1.05 -9.65
N ALA A 454 10.22 -0.63 -10.89
CA ALA A 454 8.99 -0.89 -11.62
C ALA A 454 8.70 -2.38 -11.80
N VAL A 455 7.44 -2.72 -11.58
CA VAL A 455 6.90 -4.07 -11.79
C VAL A 455 7.05 -4.45 -13.25
N LYS A 456 7.53 -5.66 -13.48
CA LYS A 456 7.62 -6.26 -14.82
C LYS A 456 6.33 -7.00 -15.15
N PHE A 457 5.87 -6.89 -16.39
CA PHE A 457 4.74 -7.64 -16.93
C PHE A 457 5.19 -8.45 -18.15
N ASP A 458 4.52 -9.60 -18.37
CA ASP A 458 4.81 -10.47 -19.51
C ASP A 458 4.43 -9.81 -20.84
N SER A 459 3.35 -9.01 -20.82
CA SER A 459 2.80 -8.31 -21.97
C SER A 459 2.11 -7.02 -21.53
N ILE A 460 1.86 -6.13 -22.49
CA ILE A 460 1.02 -4.95 -22.27
C ILE A 460 -0.40 -5.33 -21.86
N ASP A 461 -0.97 -6.37 -22.44
CA ASP A 461 -2.32 -6.83 -22.11
C ASP A 461 -2.43 -7.21 -20.62
N ASN A 462 -1.42 -7.91 -20.08
CA ASN A 462 -1.36 -8.24 -18.66
C ASN A 462 -1.22 -6.99 -17.77
N ASN A 463 -0.47 -5.98 -18.22
CA ASN A 463 -0.38 -4.70 -17.52
C ASN A 463 -1.71 -3.94 -17.53
N LEU A 464 -2.39 -3.87 -18.68
CA LEU A 464 -3.71 -3.24 -18.82
C LEU A 464 -4.74 -3.93 -17.93
N GLU A 465 -4.80 -5.26 -17.92
CA GLU A 465 -5.70 -6.00 -17.03
C GLU A 465 -5.41 -5.72 -15.55
N PHE A 466 -4.13 -5.79 -15.15
CA PHE A 466 -3.71 -5.56 -13.77
C PHE A 466 -4.08 -4.15 -13.30
N ILE A 467 -3.82 -3.13 -14.12
CA ILE A 467 -4.06 -1.74 -13.72
C ILE A 467 -5.54 -1.40 -13.77
N ALA A 468 -6.32 -1.86 -14.76
CA ALA A 468 -7.77 -1.67 -14.79
C ALA A 468 -8.43 -2.27 -13.54
N GLN A 469 -8.05 -3.50 -13.17
CA GLN A 469 -8.52 -4.14 -11.94
C GLN A 469 -8.10 -3.34 -10.69
N SER A 470 -6.85 -2.86 -10.66
CA SER A 470 -6.32 -2.07 -9.53
C SER A 470 -7.05 -0.75 -9.36
N MET A 471 -7.30 0.00 -10.44
CA MET A 471 -8.05 1.26 -10.41
C MET A 471 -9.47 1.03 -9.88
N LYS A 472 -10.13 -0.02 -10.36
CA LYS A 472 -11.48 -0.37 -9.91
C LYS A 472 -11.54 -0.80 -8.44
N ALA A 473 -10.57 -1.60 -7.98
CA ALA A 473 -10.51 -2.07 -6.60
C ALA A 473 -10.14 -0.96 -5.59
N THR A 474 -9.54 0.14 -6.06
CA THR A 474 -8.98 1.20 -5.22
C THR A 474 -9.64 2.57 -5.44
N TYR A 475 -9.12 3.40 -6.34
CA TYR A 475 -9.54 4.79 -6.53
C TYR A 475 -11.02 4.95 -6.90
N LEU A 476 -11.59 3.98 -7.62
CA LEU A 476 -12.99 4.01 -8.05
C LEU A 476 -13.93 3.24 -7.11
N ASN A 477 -13.45 2.78 -5.96
CA ASN A 477 -14.20 2.00 -4.98
C ASN A 477 -14.54 2.86 -3.75
N PRO A 478 -15.82 3.21 -3.52
CA PRO A 478 -16.24 4.01 -2.37
C PRO A 478 -15.86 3.46 -0.98
N ALA A 479 -15.54 2.17 -0.88
CA ALA A 479 -15.10 1.54 0.37
C ALA A 479 -13.57 1.55 0.57
N ASN A 480 -12.79 2.04 -0.41
CA ASN A 480 -11.34 2.09 -0.32
C ASN A 480 -10.86 3.44 0.21
N TRP A 481 -9.78 3.44 1.00
CA TRP A 481 -9.20 4.67 1.55
C TRP A 481 -8.68 5.65 0.48
N LYS A 482 -8.40 5.18 -0.75
CA LYS A 482 -7.99 6.02 -1.88
C LYS A 482 -9.15 6.74 -2.57
N TYR A 483 -10.39 6.42 -2.21
CA TYR A 483 -11.56 7.10 -2.73
C TYR A 483 -11.75 8.44 -2.02
N ASN A 484 -11.78 9.53 -2.79
CA ASN A 484 -11.92 10.87 -2.24
C ASN A 484 -12.96 11.67 -3.01
N SER A 485 -14.12 11.92 -2.38
CA SER A 485 -15.20 12.77 -2.91
C SER A 485 -15.83 12.36 -4.25
N GLY A 486 -15.41 11.22 -4.84
CA GLY A 486 -15.99 10.68 -6.07
C GLY A 486 -15.05 9.79 -6.87
N ALA A 487 -15.62 9.08 -7.85
CA ALA A 487 -14.89 8.22 -8.80
C ALA A 487 -14.49 8.99 -10.07
N TYR A 488 -13.88 10.18 -9.92
CA TYR A 488 -13.49 11.08 -11.02
C TYR A 488 -12.05 11.58 -10.84
N LEU A 489 -11.47 12.15 -11.91
CA LEU A 489 -10.06 12.59 -11.93
C LEU A 489 -9.74 13.60 -10.82
N GLY A 490 -10.47 14.72 -10.79
CA GLY A 490 -10.33 15.78 -9.80
C GLY A 490 -8.95 16.47 -9.79
N TYR A 491 -8.67 17.20 -8.72
CA TYR A 491 -7.47 18.03 -8.58
C TYR A 491 -7.03 18.16 -7.12
N SER A 492 -5.76 18.56 -6.93
CA SER A 492 -5.19 18.84 -5.62
C SER A 492 -4.85 20.33 -5.49
N VAL A 493 -5.02 20.89 -4.30
CA VAL A 493 -4.72 22.28 -3.99
C VAL A 493 -3.60 22.32 -2.96
N LYS A 494 -2.63 23.21 -3.14
CA LYS A 494 -1.56 23.46 -2.17
C LYS A 494 -1.70 24.88 -1.61
N ASN A 495 -1.35 25.06 -0.34
CA ASN A 495 -1.20 26.37 0.26
C ASN A 495 0.09 27.06 -0.23
N VAL A 496 0.27 28.32 0.15
CA VAL A 496 1.47 29.12 -0.18
C VAL A 496 2.79 28.55 0.37
N ASN A 497 2.73 27.58 1.29
CA ASN A 497 3.87 26.83 1.79
C ASN A 497 4.12 25.50 1.04
N GLY A 498 3.31 25.18 0.03
CA GLY A 498 3.44 23.96 -0.78
C GLY A 498 2.81 22.70 -0.16
N ALA A 499 2.19 22.79 1.00
CA ALA A 499 1.47 21.67 1.61
C ALA A 499 0.04 21.57 1.03
N ARG A 500 -0.45 20.33 0.83
CA ARG A 500 -1.79 20.11 0.29
C ARG A 500 -2.86 20.57 1.27
N ILE A 501 -3.90 21.24 0.76
CA ILE A 501 -5.11 21.59 1.49
C ILE A 501 -6.17 20.53 1.16
N ASP A 502 -6.44 19.65 2.12
CA ASP A 502 -7.30 18.50 1.89
C ASP A 502 -8.76 18.90 1.61
N SER A 503 -9.29 19.93 2.30
CA SER A 503 -10.67 20.43 2.12
C SER A 503 -10.98 20.99 0.73
N LEU A 504 -9.95 21.41 -0.02
CA LEU A 504 -10.07 21.94 -1.38
C LEU A 504 -9.63 20.94 -2.45
N SER A 505 -9.17 19.75 -2.06
CA SER A 505 -8.64 18.72 -2.95
C SER A 505 -9.66 17.58 -3.11
N LYS A 506 -9.92 17.13 -4.34
CA LYS A 506 -11.01 16.17 -4.63
C LYS A 506 -10.64 15.18 -5.74
N GLY A 507 -11.31 14.03 -5.76
CA GLY A 507 -11.14 12.98 -6.78
C GLY A 507 -9.83 12.19 -6.64
N MET A 508 -9.50 11.43 -7.69
CA MET A 508 -8.32 10.57 -7.76
C MET A 508 -7.01 11.31 -7.52
N ASN A 509 -6.89 12.54 -8.04
CA ASN A 509 -5.66 13.32 -7.97
C ASN A 509 -5.16 13.51 -6.53
N PHE A 510 -6.07 13.55 -5.54
CA PHE A 510 -5.71 13.67 -4.13
C PHE A 510 -4.65 12.65 -3.66
N TYR A 511 -4.86 11.37 -4.00
CA TYR A 511 -4.00 10.25 -3.58
C TYR A 511 -3.15 9.68 -4.72
N TYR A 512 -3.43 10.05 -5.97
CA TYR A 512 -2.72 9.50 -7.13
C TYR A 512 -1.39 10.22 -7.39
N ALA A 513 -1.39 11.56 -7.41
CA ALA A 513 -0.24 12.34 -7.82
C ALA A 513 0.06 13.51 -6.87
N SER A 514 1.34 13.87 -6.78
CA SER A 514 1.78 15.10 -6.11
C SER A 514 1.63 16.34 -7.00
N ASP A 515 1.50 16.13 -8.32
CA ASP A 515 1.18 17.15 -9.31
C ASP A 515 -0.29 17.58 -9.17
N THR A 516 -0.47 18.85 -8.84
CA THR A 516 -1.81 19.43 -8.63
C THR A 516 -2.66 19.48 -9.90
N ASN A 517 -2.04 19.37 -11.08
CA ASN A 517 -2.69 19.43 -12.39
C ASN A 517 -2.81 18.07 -13.10
N TRP A 518 -2.38 16.96 -12.48
CA TRP A 518 -2.43 15.62 -13.09
C TRP A 518 -3.80 15.28 -13.69
N GLY A 519 -4.88 15.48 -12.94
CA GLY A 519 -6.24 15.20 -13.43
C GLY A 519 -6.62 16.03 -14.66
N ASN A 520 -6.16 17.28 -14.74
CA ASN A 520 -6.38 18.11 -15.92
C ASN A 520 -5.56 17.61 -17.13
N ALA A 521 -4.33 17.13 -16.90
CA ALA A 521 -3.52 16.54 -17.96
C ALA A 521 -4.17 15.27 -18.54
N ILE A 522 -4.73 14.39 -17.69
CA ILE A 522 -5.52 13.24 -18.15
C ILE A 522 -6.76 13.70 -18.93
N ALA A 523 -7.53 14.66 -18.39
CA ALA A 523 -8.72 15.19 -19.06
C ALA A 523 -8.41 15.80 -20.44
N ASN A 524 -7.23 16.41 -20.61
CA ASN A 524 -6.78 16.93 -21.91
C ASN A 524 -6.49 15.81 -22.91
N HIS A 525 -5.88 14.70 -22.49
CA HIS A 525 -5.74 13.52 -23.34
C HIS A 525 -7.11 12.93 -23.71
N MET A 526 -8.04 12.85 -22.75
CA MET A 526 -9.41 12.38 -23.02
C MET A 526 -10.08 13.24 -24.10
N ASN A 527 -10.04 14.57 -23.96
CA ASN A 527 -10.57 15.50 -24.98
C ASN A 527 -9.87 15.39 -26.34
N GLY A 528 -8.56 15.11 -26.34
CA GLY A 528 -7.79 14.90 -27.57
C GLY A 528 -8.19 13.63 -28.34
N ILE A 529 -8.71 12.61 -27.64
CA ILE A 529 -9.21 11.36 -28.24
C ILE A 529 -10.69 11.49 -28.63
N LEU A 530 -11.53 11.98 -27.70
CA LEU A 530 -12.96 12.17 -27.86
C LEU A 530 -13.40 13.40 -27.08
N ALA A 531 -13.87 14.43 -27.77
CA ALA A 531 -14.37 15.65 -27.13
C ALA A 531 -15.52 15.34 -26.16
N TYR A 532 -15.54 15.98 -24.99
CA TYR A 532 -16.53 15.72 -23.93
C TYR A 532 -17.98 15.73 -24.40
N ALA A 533 -18.37 16.70 -25.25
CA ALA A 533 -19.73 16.80 -25.78
C ALA A 533 -20.16 15.60 -26.66
N LYS A 534 -19.23 14.74 -27.08
CA LYS A 534 -19.48 13.53 -27.87
C LYS A 534 -19.38 12.25 -27.05
N GLU A 535 -19.12 12.34 -25.74
CA GLU A 535 -19.03 11.18 -24.86
C GLU A 535 -20.43 10.68 -24.47
N GLY A 536 -20.77 9.46 -24.90
CA GLY A 536 -22.04 8.81 -24.59
C GLY A 536 -22.15 8.35 -23.13
N ALA A 537 -21.05 8.33 -22.38
CA ALA A 537 -21.02 7.90 -20.98
C ALA A 537 -21.75 8.84 -20.00
N ILE A 538 -21.98 10.11 -20.37
CA ILE A 538 -22.49 11.16 -19.47
C ILE A 538 -23.84 10.78 -18.83
N SER A 539 -24.65 9.97 -19.51
CA SER A 539 -25.97 9.51 -19.04
C SER A 539 -26.01 8.02 -18.66
N ILE A 540 -24.88 7.33 -18.66
CA ILE A 540 -24.82 5.89 -18.37
C ILE A 540 -24.71 5.66 -16.86
N VAL A 541 -25.43 4.65 -16.36
CA VAL A 541 -25.36 4.25 -14.95
C VAL A 541 -23.95 3.74 -14.62
N PRO A 542 -23.28 4.28 -13.58
CA PRO A 542 -21.97 3.81 -13.14
C PRO A 542 -21.97 2.32 -12.76
N ASN A 543 -20.96 1.57 -13.21
CA ASN A 543 -20.75 0.21 -12.73
C ASN A 543 -20.28 0.23 -11.27
N THR A 544 -21.06 -0.34 -10.35
CA THR A 544 -20.75 -0.35 -8.91
C THR A 544 -20.08 -1.64 -8.43
N VAL A 545 -19.85 -2.63 -9.31
CA VAL A 545 -19.19 -3.89 -8.97
C VAL A 545 -17.70 -3.64 -8.74
N VAL A 546 -17.21 -4.07 -7.57
CA VAL A 546 -15.80 -3.88 -7.17
C VAL A 546 -15.09 -5.24 -7.16
N PRO A 547 -14.03 -5.43 -7.96
CA PRO A 547 -13.23 -6.65 -7.94
C PRO A 547 -12.27 -6.67 -6.75
N SER A 548 -11.72 -7.84 -6.42
CA SER A 548 -10.56 -7.92 -5.53
C SER A 548 -9.34 -7.26 -6.17
N ALA A 549 -8.38 -6.80 -5.36
CA ALA A 549 -7.09 -6.36 -5.86
C ALA A 549 -6.36 -7.50 -6.60
N PRO A 550 -5.65 -7.21 -7.71
CA PRO A 550 -4.86 -8.21 -8.42
C PRO A 550 -3.64 -8.64 -7.61
N LYS A 551 -3.14 -9.85 -7.88
CA LYS A 551 -1.84 -10.31 -7.37
C LYS A 551 -0.73 -9.84 -8.31
N TYR A 552 0.45 -9.57 -7.76
CA TYR A 552 1.64 -9.28 -8.57
C TYR A 552 1.94 -10.44 -9.53
N PRO A 553 2.31 -10.16 -10.80
CA PRO A 553 2.82 -11.19 -11.70
C PRO A 553 4.06 -11.86 -11.11
N GLU A 554 4.19 -13.18 -11.22
CA GLU A 554 5.32 -13.96 -10.70
C GLU A 554 6.58 -13.84 -11.58
N LEU A 555 6.98 -12.60 -11.89
CA LEU A 555 8.15 -12.28 -12.71
C LEU A 555 9.28 -11.70 -11.86
N LYS A 556 10.46 -11.74 -12.47
CA LYS A 556 11.71 -11.30 -11.86
C LYS A 556 12.69 -10.72 -12.88
N ASP A 557 13.55 -9.85 -12.39
CA ASP A 557 14.83 -9.51 -12.99
C ASP A 557 15.86 -10.57 -12.61
N VAL A 558 16.69 -10.95 -13.57
CA VAL A 558 17.83 -11.86 -13.37
C VAL A 558 19.09 -11.07 -13.68
N PHE A 559 20.00 -11.02 -12.72
CA PHE A 559 21.25 -10.28 -12.82
C PHE A 559 22.42 -11.22 -13.13
N PRO A 560 23.52 -10.72 -13.71
CA PRO A 560 24.76 -11.47 -13.83
C PRO A 560 25.21 -12.04 -12.48
N THR A 561 25.71 -13.27 -12.47
CA THR A 561 26.04 -13.97 -11.20
C THR A 561 27.14 -13.30 -10.38
N GLY A 562 27.98 -12.46 -11.00
CA GLY A 562 28.99 -11.64 -10.35
C GLY A 562 28.50 -10.26 -9.91
N THR A 563 27.19 -10.00 -9.89
CA THR A 563 26.63 -8.72 -9.44
C THR A 563 26.88 -8.52 -7.94
N LEU A 564 27.93 -7.77 -7.62
CA LEU A 564 28.43 -7.52 -6.27
C LEU A 564 27.64 -6.40 -5.60
N ALA A 565 27.14 -6.67 -4.40
CA ALA A 565 26.51 -5.71 -3.52
C ALA A 565 27.21 -5.67 -2.17
N ILE A 566 27.18 -4.50 -1.52
CA ILE A 566 27.66 -4.29 -0.15
C ILE A 566 26.46 -3.92 0.72
N ALA A 567 26.33 -4.56 1.88
CA ALA A 567 25.28 -4.28 2.84
C ALA A 567 25.51 -2.94 3.56
N ASN A 568 24.55 -2.02 3.49
CA ASN A 568 24.57 -0.74 4.23
C ASN A 568 23.96 -0.86 5.63
N SER A 569 23.22 -1.93 5.86
CA SER A 569 22.64 -2.35 7.14
C SER A 569 22.69 -3.87 7.26
N SER A 570 22.59 -4.43 8.46
CA SER A 570 22.50 -5.89 8.62
C SER A 570 21.26 -6.45 7.92
N LEU A 571 21.44 -7.46 7.06
CA LEU A 571 20.35 -8.07 6.28
C LEU A 571 20.08 -9.49 6.77
N ASN A 572 18.88 -9.73 7.27
CA ASN A 572 18.42 -11.08 7.52
C ASN A 572 18.06 -11.76 6.20
N VAL A 573 18.55 -12.99 6.02
CA VAL A 573 18.29 -13.80 4.84
C VAL A 573 17.71 -15.16 5.23
N PHE A 574 16.91 -15.72 4.34
CA PHE A 574 16.03 -16.86 4.55
C PHE A 574 16.35 -17.97 3.55
N SER A 575 16.09 -19.24 3.93
CA SER A 575 16.32 -20.39 3.06
C SER A 575 15.28 -20.53 1.94
N GLU A 576 14.10 -19.93 2.12
CA GLU A 576 12.97 -20.00 1.19
C GLU A 576 12.33 -18.62 0.99
N LYS A 577 11.97 -18.29 -0.25
CA LYS A 577 11.22 -17.08 -0.59
C LYS A 577 9.86 -17.10 0.13
N GLY A 578 9.49 -15.98 0.74
CA GLY A 578 8.22 -15.85 1.47
C GLY A 578 8.31 -16.23 2.95
N SER A 579 9.43 -16.81 3.42
CA SER A 579 9.62 -17.12 4.83
C SER A 579 10.05 -15.89 5.61
N THR A 580 9.35 -15.56 6.69
CA THR A 580 9.74 -14.52 7.66
C THR A 580 9.95 -15.06 9.07
N ASN A 581 9.73 -16.36 9.28
CA ASN A 581 9.62 -16.97 10.61
C ASN A 581 10.96 -17.46 11.16
N SER A 582 11.98 -17.69 10.31
CA SER A 582 13.29 -18.16 10.74
C SER A 582 14.41 -17.59 9.88
N VAL A 583 15.22 -16.71 10.45
CA VAL A 583 16.43 -16.18 9.81
C VAL A 583 17.43 -17.33 9.62
N ALA A 584 17.82 -17.60 8.38
CA ALA A 584 18.76 -18.67 8.04
C ALA A 584 20.22 -18.20 8.19
N ALA A 585 20.47 -16.92 7.88
CA ALA A 585 21.74 -16.24 8.12
C ALA A 585 21.51 -14.72 8.19
N THR A 586 22.51 -13.99 8.65
CA THR A 586 22.54 -12.52 8.61
C THR A 586 23.79 -12.07 7.88
N ILE A 587 23.64 -11.19 6.89
CA ILE A 587 24.74 -10.50 6.22
C ILE A 587 25.02 -9.23 7.04
N PRO A 588 26.18 -9.11 7.71
CA PRO A 588 26.49 -7.91 8.49
C PRO A 588 26.64 -6.67 7.61
N LYS A 589 26.41 -5.50 8.19
CA LYS A 589 26.76 -4.22 7.54
C LYS A 589 28.23 -4.23 7.11
N GLY A 590 28.50 -3.77 5.89
CA GLY A 590 29.84 -3.73 5.29
C GLY A 590 30.23 -5.01 4.54
N GLU A 591 29.54 -6.13 4.76
CA GLU A 591 29.85 -7.36 4.04
C GLU A 591 29.29 -7.38 2.63
N SER A 592 30.01 -8.11 1.77
CA SER A 592 29.65 -8.31 0.37
C SER A 592 28.79 -9.55 0.16
N PHE A 593 27.94 -9.49 -0.86
CA PHE A 593 27.13 -10.59 -1.33
C PHE A 593 26.82 -10.39 -2.82
N ASN A 594 26.42 -11.46 -3.52
CA ASN A 594 25.98 -11.32 -4.90
C ASN A 594 24.45 -11.22 -4.97
N LEU A 595 23.95 -10.19 -5.65
CA LEU A 595 22.54 -10.02 -5.94
C LEU A 595 22.18 -10.77 -7.22
N LEU A 596 21.33 -11.78 -7.13
CA LEU A 596 21.05 -12.68 -8.26
C LEU A 596 19.74 -12.35 -8.97
N GLU A 597 18.68 -12.08 -8.21
CA GLU A 597 17.35 -11.83 -8.79
C GLU A 597 16.58 -10.81 -7.96
N LYS A 598 15.71 -10.02 -8.60
CA LYS A 598 14.69 -9.19 -7.96
C LYS A 598 13.31 -9.59 -8.47
N HIS A 599 12.45 -10.03 -7.57
CA HIS A 599 11.06 -10.43 -7.86
C HIS A 599 10.13 -9.22 -7.77
N ASN A 600 9.01 -9.26 -8.49
CA ASN A 600 8.00 -8.19 -8.49
C ASN A 600 7.41 -7.89 -7.10
N ASP A 601 7.35 -8.89 -6.22
CA ASP A 601 6.89 -8.78 -4.83
C ASP A 601 8.00 -8.36 -3.85
N TYR A 602 9.05 -7.71 -4.37
CA TYR A 602 10.19 -7.12 -3.64
C TYR A 602 11.13 -8.11 -2.95
N TRP A 603 10.92 -9.41 -3.15
CA TRP A 603 11.88 -10.43 -2.76
C TRP A 603 13.14 -10.39 -3.63
N LEU A 604 14.28 -10.52 -2.97
CA LEU A 604 15.59 -10.65 -3.59
C LEU A 604 16.11 -12.07 -3.40
N THR A 605 16.72 -12.59 -4.45
CA THR A 605 17.57 -13.78 -4.38
C THR A 605 19.02 -13.33 -4.28
N VAL A 606 19.75 -13.82 -3.28
CA VAL A 606 21.16 -13.47 -3.05
C VAL A 606 22.03 -14.70 -2.90
N SER A 607 23.33 -14.58 -3.21
CA SER A 607 24.36 -15.54 -2.83
C SER A 607 25.26 -14.94 -1.78
N TYR A 608 25.37 -15.59 -0.62
CA TYR A 608 26.23 -15.17 0.48
C TYR A 608 27.02 -16.38 0.99
N LYS A 609 28.35 -16.26 1.05
CA LYS A 609 29.27 -17.35 1.46
C LYS A 609 29.03 -18.65 0.68
N GLY A 610 28.83 -18.53 -0.63
CA GLY A 610 28.60 -19.66 -1.55
C GLY A 610 27.23 -20.33 -1.45
N LYS A 611 26.30 -19.79 -0.64
CA LYS A 611 24.94 -20.33 -0.47
C LYS A 611 23.90 -19.34 -0.96
N LYS A 612 22.85 -19.88 -1.59
CA LYS A 612 21.68 -19.12 -2.07
C LYS A 612 20.72 -18.86 -0.91
N TYR A 613 20.28 -17.61 -0.78
CA TYR A 613 19.27 -17.18 0.18
C TYR A 613 18.27 -16.22 -0.45
N TYR A 614 17.25 -15.87 0.33
CA TYR A 614 16.21 -14.91 -0.02
C TYR A 614 16.13 -13.81 1.04
N THR A 615 15.83 -12.58 0.64
CA THR A 615 15.51 -11.50 1.57
C THR A 615 14.42 -10.62 0.99
N ASN A 616 13.70 -9.88 1.82
CA ASN A 616 12.66 -8.97 1.35
C ASN A 616 12.99 -7.57 1.83
N VAL A 617 13.28 -6.69 0.88
CA VAL A 617 13.39 -5.26 1.13
C VAL A 617 12.00 -4.67 0.87
N VAL A 618 11.24 -4.44 1.95
CA VAL A 618 9.81 -4.10 1.97
C VAL A 618 9.35 -3.16 0.85
N SER A 619 10.21 -2.24 0.41
CA SER A 619 10.06 -1.45 -0.82
C SER A 619 11.43 -1.06 -1.41
N PHE A 620 11.46 -0.77 -2.71
CA PHE A 620 12.62 -0.22 -3.41
C PHE A 620 12.73 1.30 -3.35
N SER A 621 11.78 2.02 -2.72
CA SER A 621 11.86 3.47 -2.52
C SER A 621 13.01 3.90 -1.59
N ALA A 622 13.59 2.97 -0.84
CA ALA A 622 14.70 3.20 0.08
C ALA A 622 15.71 2.04 0.12
N TYR A 623 15.88 1.32 -1.01
CA TYR A 623 16.78 0.15 -1.06
C TYR A 623 18.23 0.51 -0.64
N ASN A 624 18.67 1.74 -0.92
CA ASN A 624 20.01 2.23 -0.61
C ASN A 624 20.30 2.33 0.90
N LYS A 625 19.28 2.27 1.76
CA LYS A 625 19.48 2.09 3.21
C LYS A 625 19.94 0.68 3.57
N HIS A 626 19.72 -0.28 2.68
CA HIS A 626 19.96 -1.71 2.91
C HIS A 626 21.21 -2.23 2.21
N PHE A 627 21.44 -1.85 0.96
CA PHE A 627 22.61 -2.26 0.20
C PHE A 627 22.89 -1.31 -0.97
N THR A 628 24.12 -1.35 -1.49
CA THR A 628 24.53 -0.68 -2.73
C THR A 628 25.20 -1.68 -3.65
N VAL A 629 24.78 -1.72 -4.92
CA VAL A 629 25.36 -2.56 -5.96
C VAL A 629 26.52 -1.83 -6.63
N LYS A 630 27.65 -2.52 -6.82
CA LYS A 630 28.90 -1.90 -7.29
C LYS A 630 29.07 -2.01 -8.80
N ASN A 631 28.62 -3.10 -9.41
CA ASN A 631 29.01 -3.45 -10.77
C ASN A 631 27.85 -3.87 -11.68
N LEU A 632 26.64 -3.40 -11.41
CA LEU A 632 25.49 -3.63 -12.28
C LEU A 632 25.23 -2.41 -13.17
N ALA A 633 25.12 -2.66 -14.47
CA ALA A 633 24.55 -1.71 -15.40
C ALA A 633 23.47 -2.38 -16.24
N ARG A 634 22.63 -1.54 -16.84
CA ARG A 634 21.66 -1.93 -17.85
C ARG A 634 21.96 -1.19 -19.14
N VAL A 635 21.88 -1.90 -20.26
CA VAL A 635 21.94 -1.30 -21.59
C VAL A 635 20.70 -0.47 -21.84
N ASN A 636 20.89 0.76 -22.34
CA ASN A 636 19.83 1.64 -22.78
C ASN A 636 20.18 2.25 -24.13
N THR A 637 19.66 1.63 -25.20
CA THR A 637 19.82 2.10 -26.58
C THR A 637 18.53 2.70 -27.12
N SER A 638 17.62 3.18 -26.26
CA SER A 638 16.37 3.81 -26.69
C SER A 638 16.59 5.02 -27.59
N SER A 639 17.66 5.80 -27.36
CA SER A 639 18.08 6.90 -28.25
C SER A 639 18.58 6.43 -29.62
N ALA A 640 18.92 5.15 -29.75
CA ALA A 640 19.34 4.48 -30.98
C ALA A 640 18.30 3.44 -31.43
N ASN A 641 17.01 3.71 -31.20
CA ASN A 641 15.89 2.85 -31.60
C ASN A 641 15.98 1.39 -31.12
N GLY A 642 16.64 1.17 -29.98
CA GLY A 642 16.78 -0.17 -29.39
C GLY A 642 17.76 -1.09 -30.11
N ILE A 643 18.59 -0.57 -31.02
CA ILE A 643 19.64 -1.35 -31.69
C ILE A 643 20.61 -1.94 -30.64
N ALA A 644 21.06 -3.17 -30.86
CA ALA A 644 21.98 -3.84 -29.96
C ALA A 644 23.30 -3.06 -29.81
N LEU A 645 23.81 -2.98 -28.58
CA LEU A 645 25.03 -2.26 -28.26
C LEU A 645 26.24 -3.13 -28.57
N ASN A 646 27.10 -2.65 -29.46
CA ASN A 646 28.38 -3.30 -29.78
C ASN A 646 29.33 -3.28 -28.57
N VAL A 647 29.91 -4.43 -28.28
CA VAL A 647 31.00 -4.60 -27.31
C VAL A 647 32.30 -4.61 -28.10
N ARG A 648 33.23 -3.76 -27.69
CA ARG A 648 34.47 -3.44 -28.40
C ARG A 648 35.69 -4.01 -27.68
N SER A 649 36.76 -4.32 -28.39
CA SER A 649 37.99 -4.85 -27.78
C SER A 649 38.71 -3.80 -26.94
N GLU A 650 38.56 -2.52 -27.28
CA GLU A 650 39.16 -1.37 -26.58
C GLU A 650 38.12 -0.27 -26.35
N GLY A 651 38.43 0.71 -25.49
CA GLY A 651 37.58 1.84 -25.14
C GLY A 651 37.38 2.89 -26.23
N ILE A 652 37.25 2.45 -27.49
CA ILE A 652 37.05 3.31 -28.67
C ILE A 652 36.14 2.60 -29.69
N ALA A 653 35.33 3.39 -30.40
CA ALA A 653 34.33 2.87 -31.34
C ALA A 653 34.91 2.16 -32.56
N SER A 654 36.13 2.53 -32.98
CA SER A 654 36.83 1.97 -34.15
C SER A 654 37.46 0.61 -33.89
N SER A 655 37.58 0.18 -32.63
CA SER A 655 38.20 -1.10 -32.30
C SER A 655 37.30 -2.29 -32.69
N SER A 656 37.91 -3.49 -32.70
CA SER A 656 37.23 -4.71 -33.14
C SER A 656 35.99 -5.03 -32.29
N LYS A 657 34.93 -5.51 -32.93
CA LYS A 657 33.71 -5.96 -32.25
C LYS A 657 33.95 -7.35 -31.66
N VAL A 658 33.76 -7.50 -30.35
CA VAL A 658 33.95 -8.76 -29.62
C VAL A 658 32.65 -9.38 -29.11
N GLY A 659 31.53 -8.65 -29.22
CA GLY A 659 30.19 -9.12 -28.86
C GLY A 659 29.13 -8.03 -29.02
N GLU A 660 27.91 -8.34 -28.58
CA GLU A 660 26.77 -7.42 -28.52
C GLU A 660 25.96 -7.64 -27.25
N LEU A 661 25.25 -6.59 -26.83
CA LEU A 661 24.28 -6.63 -25.75
C LEU A 661 22.94 -6.08 -26.24
N ALA A 662 21.84 -6.79 -25.92
CA ALA A 662 20.50 -6.34 -26.28
C ALA A 662 20.09 -5.10 -25.47
N ASN A 663 19.16 -4.30 -26.00
CA ASN A 663 18.57 -3.21 -25.22
C ASN A 663 17.92 -3.75 -23.93
N TYR A 664 18.03 -3.00 -22.83
CA TYR A 664 17.60 -3.39 -21.48
C TYR A 664 18.29 -4.61 -20.86
N GLN A 665 19.29 -5.21 -21.51
CA GLN A 665 20.06 -6.29 -20.92
C GLN A 665 20.88 -5.79 -19.72
N PHE A 666 20.84 -6.54 -18.62
CA PHE A 666 21.73 -6.33 -17.48
C PHE A 666 23.12 -6.89 -17.77
N VAL A 667 24.15 -6.12 -17.43
CA VAL A 667 25.55 -6.43 -17.68
C VAL A 667 26.40 -6.20 -16.44
N GLU A 668 27.39 -7.08 -16.26
CA GLU A 668 28.38 -7.00 -15.18
C GLU A 668 29.51 -6.08 -15.63
N LEU A 669 29.73 -5.00 -14.87
CA LEU A 669 30.90 -4.14 -15.03
C LEU A 669 32.10 -4.82 -14.37
N GLU A 670 33.27 -4.72 -14.99
CA GLU A 670 34.50 -5.03 -14.25
C GLU A 670 34.80 -3.91 -13.26
N ILE A 671 35.26 -4.28 -12.07
CA ILE A 671 35.59 -3.36 -11.00
C ILE A 671 37.04 -3.57 -10.54
N ASP A 672 37.66 -2.50 -10.04
CA ASP A 672 38.98 -2.52 -9.41
C ASP A 672 38.90 -2.99 -7.94
N GLU A 673 40.05 -2.97 -7.25
CA GLU A 673 40.19 -3.32 -5.84
C GLU A 673 39.38 -2.41 -4.88
N ASP A 674 39.07 -1.18 -5.30
CA ASP A 674 38.22 -0.24 -4.58
C ASP A 674 36.71 -0.46 -4.84
N ASN A 675 36.34 -1.47 -5.63
CA ASN A 675 34.99 -1.73 -6.11
C ASN A 675 34.42 -0.62 -7.03
N LYS A 676 35.28 0.09 -7.77
CA LYS A 676 34.87 1.09 -8.77
C LYS A 676 34.93 0.48 -10.17
N PRO A 677 33.97 0.79 -11.06
CA PRO A 677 34.01 0.30 -12.44
C PRO A 677 35.27 0.71 -13.18
N ILE A 678 35.91 -0.24 -13.86
CA ILE A 678 37.08 0.00 -14.71
C ILE A 678 36.62 0.70 -16.00
N MET A 679 37.27 1.82 -16.33
CA MET A 679 36.91 2.64 -17.48
C MET A 679 38.13 2.99 -18.35
N SER A 680 37.89 3.18 -19.65
CA SER A 680 38.81 3.79 -20.61
C SER A 680 38.11 5.01 -21.21
N GLY A 681 38.47 6.21 -20.74
CA GLY A 681 37.68 7.42 -21.02
C GLY A 681 36.24 7.26 -20.52
N THR A 682 35.27 7.37 -21.44
CA THR A 682 33.84 7.20 -21.16
C THR A 682 33.33 5.77 -21.39
N TRP A 683 34.21 4.81 -21.66
CA TRP A 683 33.86 3.41 -21.93
C TRP A 683 34.03 2.56 -20.69
N TYR A 684 33.03 1.75 -20.35
CA TYR A 684 33.09 0.80 -19.25
C TYR A 684 33.59 -0.55 -19.74
N LYS A 685 34.50 -1.15 -18.98
CA LYS A 685 34.87 -2.54 -19.18
C LYS A 685 33.78 -3.46 -18.63
N VAL A 686 33.33 -4.41 -19.42
CA VAL A 686 32.19 -5.29 -19.14
C VAL A 686 32.54 -6.76 -19.35
N LYS A 687 31.86 -7.61 -18.58
CA LYS A 687 31.93 -9.06 -18.73
C LYS A 687 30.66 -9.60 -19.37
N LEU A 688 30.84 -10.33 -20.47
CA LEU A 688 29.76 -10.96 -21.21
C LEU A 688 29.34 -12.29 -20.58
N PRO A 689 28.11 -12.78 -20.84
CA PRO A 689 27.65 -14.08 -20.30
C PRO A 689 28.53 -15.28 -20.66
N ASN A 690 29.26 -15.21 -21.78
CA ASN A 690 30.20 -16.24 -22.21
C ASN A 690 31.60 -16.12 -21.56
N GLY A 691 31.77 -15.21 -20.59
CA GLY A 691 33.02 -14.96 -19.89
C GLY A 691 34.00 -14.05 -20.62
N LYS A 692 33.76 -13.68 -21.89
CA LYS A 692 34.59 -12.71 -22.61
C LYS A 692 34.46 -11.32 -22.00
N GLN A 693 35.51 -10.54 -22.14
CA GLN A 693 35.59 -9.16 -21.68
C GLN A 693 35.65 -8.21 -22.88
N GLY A 694 35.20 -6.98 -22.69
CA GLY A 694 35.31 -5.92 -23.68
C GLY A 694 34.85 -4.59 -23.10
N TYR A 695 34.72 -3.58 -23.96
CA TYR A 695 34.33 -2.23 -23.60
C TYR A 695 33.03 -1.83 -24.28
N VAL A 696 32.19 -1.10 -23.57
CA VAL A 696 30.97 -0.49 -24.11
C VAL A 696 30.91 0.99 -23.74
N SER A 697 30.33 1.80 -24.62
CA SER A 697 30.21 3.24 -24.39
C SER A 697 29.25 3.50 -23.23
N GLY A 698 29.71 4.31 -22.26
CA GLY A 698 28.90 4.72 -21.10
C GLY A 698 27.63 5.50 -21.47
N THR A 699 27.58 6.11 -22.67
CA THR A 699 26.38 6.79 -23.19
C THR A 699 25.15 5.89 -23.24
N TYR A 700 25.35 4.58 -23.44
CA TYR A 700 24.28 3.60 -23.55
C TYR A 700 24.17 2.69 -22.32
N LEU A 701 24.78 3.07 -21.20
CA LEU A 701 24.70 2.34 -19.94
C LEU A 701 24.05 3.19 -18.85
N VAL A 702 23.10 2.58 -18.14
CA VAL A 702 22.56 3.11 -16.90
C VAL A 702 23.10 2.25 -15.76
N ARG A 703 23.85 2.84 -14.82
CA ARG A 703 24.22 2.14 -13.60
C ARG A 703 22.99 1.94 -12.72
N GLU A 704 22.80 0.73 -12.24
CA GLU A 704 21.59 0.35 -11.53
C GLU A 704 21.92 -0.01 -10.07
N LEU A 705 21.04 0.41 -9.15
CA LEU A 705 21.17 0.15 -7.70
C LEU A 705 22.49 0.65 -7.06
N ASN A 706 23.12 1.66 -7.65
CA ASN A 706 24.43 2.19 -7.24
C ASN A 706 24.37 3.41 -6.31
N LYS A 707 23.17 3.88 -5.95
CA LYS A 707 22.93 4.97 -5.00
C LYS A 707 23.00 4.55 -3.53
#